data_AF-A0A973FZC7-F1
#
_entry.id   AF-A0A973FZC7-F1
#
_cell.length_a   1.000
_cell.length_b   1.000
_cell.length_c   1.000
_cell.angle_alpha   90.00
_cell.angle_beta   90.00
_cell.angle_gamma   90.00
#
_symmetry.space_group_name_H-M   'P 1'
#
loop_
_entity.id
_entity.type
_entity.pdbx_description
1 polymer ?
#
loop_
_entity_poly.entity_id
_entity_poly.type
_entity_poly.pdbx_seq_one_letter_code
_entity_poly.pdbx_strand_id
1 'polypeptide(L)'
;QDFEASNWTYDPFAGQYYWHRFFHHQPDLNFENPEVQRALFDVLDFWLGMGVDGLRLDAVPYLYEAEGTNCENLPQTFEFLRKFRSYVDEHYPNRMLLAEANQWPEDSAAYFGTGDMCHMNFHFPLMPRMYMALAMEDRFPIIDILEQTPEIPESCQWASFLRNHDELTLEMVTDEERDYMRRVYARDPKARINLGIRRRLAPLMNNDRRRIELMNIMLLSLPGTPVLYYGDEIGMGDNYYLGDRDGVRTPMQWNGDRNAGFSRANPQQLLLPVIIDPEYHYEAVNVEVQESNVNSLLWWMRHTLATARRYKSLSRGSIEFLQVNNPKVLSFIRHYEDETILTVVNLSRNAQAVSFDLSKFEGYFPEEVFSMNRFPKIRKTPYMVALGSYGYFWLKLVKDTEGDAVRPSLDKPFANVYRWQQLFTGKSREKLETEILPGYYRASRWFGGKARTILRIAITDTIPVTGLDRAKLLVTEVYYSSGENELYQLPVCFSPLSSISQDDENFNKKVIARAVVGDDEGYLCDATFDNRFLAGLFHLMTGREGWQGKSGHVSGIKSTANEALKEKFANGEPEPELMGAEQTNTSIRYHNELCFKLYRRIENGVSPEVEMCSALSDRTSFRNLPRFLGSVNYEQSRSNRYSLGILQDYVPNEGDAWQLSLDQLKRYYDDVLAKLHAGIALPDLPKLSGDPVKLPELMHELLGEAWLGMVEKLAERTADMHLALASLESDPAFAPEPFTTLYQRSIYQAMCEQVKRTVILIREIKSTLPEEQQQLCSLLLQKHKQILQQFDPVRAEKIDTLKIRIHGDYHLGQVLYTGKDFVIIDFEGEPAKSLSERKIKRSVFRDISGMLRSFDYAAFNVLHRGSSVFRSEDRAVLEQWADRWSFYVGQHFIDTYFEKTAGCDIVPADPKQREHLMRAYLMNKAVYELNYELNNRPLWADIPLRGILKILEC
;
A
#
# COMPACT_ATOMS: atom_id res chain seq x y z
N GLN A 1 -35.86 12.84 -37.03
CA GLN A 1 -37.05 13.10 -36.20
C GLN A 1 -37.36 11.72 -35.70
N ASP A 2 -37.10 11.48 -34.41
CA ASP A 2 -37.00 10.11 -33.89
C ASP A 2 -38.29 9.73 -33.12
N PHE A 3 -39.39 10.42 -33.43
CA PHE A 3 -40.74 10.20 -32.92
C PHE A 3 -41.72 10.06 -34.09
N GLU A 4 -42.68 9.15 -33.98
CA GLU A 4 -43.75 8.99 -34.96
C GLU A 4 -44.93 9.93 -34.65
N ALA A 5 -45.61 10.40 -35.69
CA ALA A 5 -46.77 11.28 -35.52
C ALA A 5 -48.02 10.52 -35.04
N SER A 6 -48.02 9.19 -35.16
CA SER A 6 -49.11 8.29 -34.78
C SER A 6 -48.57 6.87 -34.60
N ASN A 7 -49.27 6.07 -33.80
CA ASN A 7 -49.08 4.61 -33.73
C ASN A 7 -49.77 3.87 -34.90
N TRP A 8 -50.44 4.60 -35.79
CA TRP A 8 -51.12 4.06 -36.97
C TRP A 8 -50.51 4.66 -38.23
N THR A 9 -50.05 3.80 -39.13
CA THR A 9 -49.62 4.20 -40.48
C THR A 9 -50.51 3.54 -41.52
N TYR A 10 -50.95 4.30 -42.51
CA TYR A 10 -51.75 3.78 -43.62
C TYR A 10 -50.85 3.03 -44.60
N ASP A 11 -51.13 1.75 -44.84
CA ASP A 11 -50.48 0.99 -45.90
C ASP A 11 -51.36 1.01 -47.17
N PRO A 12 -50.88 1.61 -48.28
CA PRO A 12 -51.65 1.71 -49.51
C PRO A 12 -51.86 0.37 -50.23
N PHE A 13 -51.04 -0.65 -49.97
CA PHE A 13 -51.22 -2.00 -50.52
C PHE A 13 -52.24 -2.80 -49.72
N ALA A 14 -52.22 -2.70 -48.39
CA ALA A 14 -53.22 -3.35 -47.54
C ALA A 14 -54.58 -2.62 -47.59
N GLY A 15 -54.58 -1.33 -47.94
CA GLY A 15 -55.77 -0.48 -47.94
C GLY A 15 -56.28 -0.16 -46.54
N GLN A 16 -55.45 -0.37 -45.51
CA GLN A 16 -55.80 -0.27 -44.09
C GLN A 16 -54.66 0.41 -43.31
N TYR A 17 -54.98 0.94 -42.14
CA TYR A 17 -53.96 1.32 -41.17
C TYR A 17 -53.46 0.08 -40.44
N TYR A 18 -52.18 0.03 -40.12
CA TYR A 18 -51.61 -0.97 -39.23
C TYR A 18 -51.01 -0.30 -38.00
N TRP A 19 -51.01 -1.04 -36.89
CA TRP A 19 -50.51 -0.57 -35.61
C TRP A 19 -49.00 -0.80 -35.48
N HIS A 20 -48.31 0.16 -34.91
CA HIS A 20 -46.92 0.06 -34.50
C HIS A 20 -46.70 0.88 -33.23
N ARG A 21 -46.12 0.28 -32.19
CA ARG A 21 -45.76 0.98 -30.95
C ARG A 21 -44.49 1.81 -31.11
N PHE A 22 -43.59 1.33 -31.95
CA PHE A 22 -42.31 1.97 -32.25
C PHE A 22 -42.36 2.60 -33.64
N PHE A 23 -41.34 2.37 -34.49
CA PHE A 23 -41.30 2.95 -35.82
C PHE A 23 -42.33 2.30 -36.76
N HIS A 24 -42.82 3.05 -37.74
CA HIS A 24 -43.78 2.55 -38.73
C HIS A 24 -43.29 1.31 -39.48
N HIS A 25 -41.98 1.10 -39.64
CA HIS A 25 -41.44 -0.10 -40.27
C HIS A 25 -41.35 -1.33 -39.32
N GLN A 26 -41.91 -1.24 -38.12
CA GLN A 26 -42.01 -2.31 -37.12
C GLN A 26 -43.50 -2.55 -36.80
N PRO A 27 -44.28 -3.17 -37.70
CA PRO A 27 -45.67 -3.49 -37.42
C PRO A 27 -45.77 -4.46 -36.25
N ASP A 28 -46.63 -4.14 -35.29
CA ASP A 28 -46.85 -4.98 -34.10
C ASP A 28 -47.53 -6.31 -34.49
N LEU A 29 -47.16 -7.37 -33.77
CA LEU A 29 -47.78 -8.68 -33.94
C LEU A 29 -49.12 -8.72 -33.21
N ASN A 30 -50.15 -9.27 -33.85
CA ASN A 30 -51.44 -9.44 -33.19
C ASN A 30 -51.46 -10.68 -32.28
N PHE A 31 -51.32 -10.49 -30.96
CA PHE A 31 -51.35 -11.59 -29.99
C PHE A 31 -52.76 -12.17 -29.73
N GLU A 32 -53.83 -11.54 -30.22
CA GLU A 32 -55.16 -12.18 -30.24
C GLU A 32 -55.23 -13.33 -31.25
N ASN A 33 -54.32 -13.35 -32.24
CA ASN A 33 -54.23 -14.45 -33.19
C ASN A 33 -53.45 -15.64 -32.58
N PRO A 34 -54.09 -16.81 -32.37
CA PRO A 34 -53.41 -17.97 -31.77
C PRO A 34 -52.23 -18.51 -32.59
N GLU A 35 -52.22 -18.31 -33.91
CA GLU A 35 -51.10 -18.72 -34.76
C GLU A 35 -49.85 -17.86 -34.52
N VAL A 36 -50.01 -16.58 -34.16
CA VAL A 36 -48.90 -15.71 -33.75
C VAL A 36 -48.29 -16.21 -32.45
N GLN A 37 -49.13 -16.56 -31.47
CA GLN A 37 -48.64 -17.13 -30.21
C GLN A 37 -47.89 -18.44 -30.45
N ARG A 38 -48.43 -19.34 -31.30
CA ARG A 38 -47.76 -20.60 -31.65
C ARG A 38 -46.39 -20.34 -32.29
N ALA A 39 -46.31 -19.41 -33.24
CA ALA A 39 -45.05 -19.05 -33.88
C ALA A 39 -44.00 -18.55 -32.85
N LEU A 40 -44.41 -17.85 -31.80
CA LEU A 40 -43.50 -17.44 -30.72
C LEU A 40 -43.01 -18.62 -29.88
N PHE A 41 -43.86 -19.63 -29.61
CA PHE A 41 -43.40 -20.87 -28.97
C PHE A 41 -42.41 -21.63 -29.85
N ASP A 42 -42.64 -21.69 -31.17
CA ASP A 42 -41.70 -22.32 -32.11
C ASP A 42 -40.34 -21.60 -32.12
N VAL A 43 -40.33 -20.26 -32.05
CA VAL A 43 -39.09 -19.47 -31.92
C VAL A 43 -38.39 -19.74 -30.58
N LEU A 44 -39.15 -19.87 -29.49
CA LEU A 44 -38.62 -20.23 -28.18
C LEU A 44 -37.96 -21.62 -28.21
N ASP A 45 -38.64 -22.61 -28.75
CA ASP A 45 -38.15 -23.98 -28.87
C ASP A 45 -36.89 -24.05 -29.72
N PHE A 46 -36.85 -23.30 -30.82
CA PHE A 46 -35.67 -23.22 -31.67
C PHE A 46 -34.44 -22.76 -30.89
N TRP A 47 -34.54 -21.68 -30.10
CA TRP A 47 -33.38 -21.14 -29.38
C TRP A 47 -33.05 -21.92 -28.10
N LEU A 48 -34.03 -22.29 -27.29
CA LEU A 48 -33.78 -23.06 -26.07
C LEU A 48 -33.36 -24.50 -26.38
N GLY A 49 -33.87 -25.09 -27.47
CA GLY A 49 -33.43 -26.38 -28.00
C GLY A 49 -31.97 -26.39 -28.46
N MET A 50 -31.42 -25.24 -28.85
CA MET A 50 -29.98 -25.07 -29.12
C MET A 50 -29.12 -24.93 -27.84
N GLY A 51 -29.74 -24.73 -26.69
CA GLY A 51 -29.06 -24.59 -25.40
C GLY A 51 -28.84 -23.15 -24.93
N VAL A 52 -29.56 -22.16 -25.48
CA VAL A 52 -29.57 -20.78 -24.92
C VAL A 52 -30.08 -20.81 -23.47
N ASP A 53 -29.38 -20.13 -22.55
CA ASP A 53 -29.69 -20.17 -21.12
C ASP A 53 -30.84 -19.23 -20.69
N GLY A 54 -31.12 -18.19 -21.50
CA GLY A 54 -32.24 -17.30 -21.21
C GLY A 54 -32.62 -16.39 -22.37
N LEU A 55 -33.84 -15.86 -22.30
CA LEU A 55 -34.44 -15.00 -23.31
C LEU A 55 -34.81 -13.65 -22.69
N ARG A 56 -34.38 -12.55 -23.33
CA ARG A 56 -34.88 -11.20 -23.03
C ARG A 56 -36.17 -10.98 -23.81
N LEU A 57 -37.25 -10.70 -23.09
CA LEU A 57 -38.57 -10.36 -23.63
C LEU A 57 -38.60 -8.86 -23.88
N ASP A 58 -38.26 -8.49 -25.11
CA ASP A 58 -38.25 -7.11 -25.61
C ASP A 58 -39.67 -6.54 -25.65
N ALA A 59 -39.82 -5.27 -25.27
CA ALA A 59 -41.09 -4.53 -25.39
C ALA A 59 -42.32 -5.25 -24.78
N VAL A 60 -42.09 -6.07 -23.75
CA VAL A 60 -43.11 -6.99 -23.19
C VAL A 60 -44.39 -6.30 -22.66
N PRO A 61 -44.41 -5.02 -22.23
CA PRO A 61 -45.66 -4.37 -21.83
C PRO A 61 -46.69 -4.17 -22.92
N TYR A 62 -46.30 -4.31 -24.19
CA TYR A 62 -47.08 -3.86 -25.33
C TYR A 62 -47.63 -5.00 -26.20
N LEU A 63 -47.69 -6.24 -25.70
CA LEU A 63 -48.08 -7.40 -26.53
C LEU A 63 -49.55 -7.36 -27.00
N TYR A 64 -50.45 -6.75 -26.22
CA TYR A 64 -51.87 -6.68 -26.53
C TYR A 64 -52.35 -5.22 -26.50
N GLU A 65 -53.26 -4.90 -27.42
CA GLU A 65 -53.97 -3.63 -27.49
C GLU A 65 -55.47 -3.80 -27.18
N ALA A 66 -56.08 -2.80 -26.56
CA ALA A 66 -57.52 -2.77 -26.33
C ALA A 66 -58.07 -1.35 -26.37
N GLU A 67 -59.21 -1.17 -27.05
CA GLU A 67 -59.92 0.12 -27.09
C GLU A 67 -60.28 0.62 -25.69
N GLY A 68 -60.17 1.94 -25.48
CA GLY A 68 -60.46 2.56 -24.17
C GLY A 68 -59.38 2.33 -23.10
N THR A 69 -58.25 1.72 -23.45
CA THR A 69 -57.09 1.54 -22.57
C THR A 69 -55.87 2.30 -23.09
N ASN A 70 -54.79 2.36 -22.31
CA ASN A 70 -53.49 2.85 -22.77
C ASN A 70 -52.68 1.81 -23.56
N CYS A 71 -53.22 0.59 -23.74
CA CYS A 71 -52.56 -0.54 -24.41
C CYS A 71 -51.22 -0.95 -23.77
N GLU A 72 -51.08 -0.79 -22.45
CA GLU A 72 -49.89 -1.22 -21.70
C GLU A 72 -50.31 -2.08 -20.52
N ASN A 73 -49.49 -3.08 -20.16
CA ASN A 73 -49.71 -3.91 -18.96
C ASN A 73 -51.10 -4.58 -18.93
N LEU A 74 -51.68 -4.91 -20.09
CA LEU A 74 -53.01 -5.50 -20.15
C LEU A 74 -53.04 -6.90 -19.50
N PRO A 75 -54.14 -7.30 -18.83
CA PRO A 75 -54.24 -8.61 -18.19
C PRO A 75 -53.90 -9.78 -19.12
N GLN A 76 -54.25 -9.68 -20.40
CA GLN A 76 -53.98 -10.68 -21.43
C GLN A 76 -52.47 -10.91 -21.62
N THR A 77 -51.66 -9.85 -21.52
CA THR A 77 -50.18 -9.94 -21.55
C THR A 77 -49.69 -10.82 -20.40
N PHE A 78 -50.19 -10.61 -19.18
CA PHE A 78 -49.80 -11.40 -18.01
C PHE A 78 -50.27 -12.87 -18.10
N GLU A 79 -51.46 -13.11 -18.64
CA GLU A 79 -51.95 -14.47 -18.89
C GLU A 79 -51.06 -15.21 -19.90
N PHE A 80 -50.67 -14.53 -20.98
CA PHE A 80 -49.73 -15.09 -21.96
C PHE A 80 -48.36 -15.40 -21.31
N LEU A 81 -47.82 -14.48 -20.50
CA LEU A 81 -46.53 -14.70 -19.82
C LEU A 81 -46.54 -15.87 -18.84
N ARG A 82 -47.65 -16.10 -18.12
CA ARG A 82 -47.78 -17.29 -17.26
C ARG A 82 -47.74 -18.57 -18.08
N LYS A 83 -48.45 -18.61 -19.20
CA LYS A 83 -48.41 -19.75 -20.13
C LYS A 83 -47.01 -19.94 -20.69
N PHE A 84 -46.33 -18.85 -21.06
CA PHE A 84 -44.97 -18.87 -21.61
C PHE A 84 -43.95 -19.40 -20.59
N ARG A 85 -44.02 -18.92 -19.35
CA ARG A 85 -43.19 -19.40 -18.23
C ARG A 85 -43.42 -20.86 -17.92
N SER A 86 -44.68 -21.28 -17.77
CA SER A 86 -45.01 -22.67 -17.49
C SER A 86 -44.49 -23.62 -18.56
N TYR A 87 -44.54 -23.21 -19.83
CA TYR A 87 -44.01 -23.99 -20.94
C TYR A 87 -42.47 -24.15 -20.82
N VAL A 88 -41.76 -23.07 -20.52
CA VAL A 88 -40.30 -23.09 -20.29
C VAL A 88 -39.94 -24.02 -19.14
N ASP A 89 -40.59 -23.89 -17.99
CA ASP A 89 -40.28 -24.70 -16.81
C ASP A 89 -40.53 -26.20 -17.05
N GLU A 90 -41.54 -26.55 -17.86
CA GLU A 90 -41.86 -27.94 -18.21
C GLU A 90 -40.87 -28.56 -19.20
N HIS A 91 -40.41 -27.80 -20.19
CA HIS A 91 -39.63 -28.33 -21.32
C HIS A 91 -38.13 -28.06 -21.24
N TYR A 92 -37.72 -26.99 -20.56
CA TYR A 92 -36.34 -26.51 -20.49
C TYR A 92 -35.97 -26.11 -19.05
N PRO A 93 -35.46 -27.05 -18.23
CA PRO A 93 -35.11 -26.77 -16.85
C PRO A 93 -33.94 -25.76 -16.74
N ASN A 94 -33.97 -24.95 -15.68
CA ASN A 94 -32.94 -23.94 -15.37
C ASN A 94 -32.71 -22.90 -16.48
N ARG A 95 -33.76 -22.47 -17.16
CA ARG A 95 -33.75 -21.34 -18.10
C ARG A 95 -34.29 -20.08 -17.45
N MET A 96 -33.97 -18.94 -18.05
CA MET A 96 -34.30 -17.63 -17.49
C MET A 96 -35.07 -16.79 -18.51
N LEU A 97 -36.13 -16.12 -18.04
CA LEU A 97 -36.89 -15.12 -18.80
C LEU A 97 -36.67 -13.75 -18.16
N LEU A 98 -36.15 -12.80 -18.94
CA LEU A 98 -35.86 -11.43 -18.52
C LEU A 98 -36.83 -10.47 -19.21
N ALA A 99 -37.74 -9.87 -18.45
CA ALA A 99 -38.63 -8.82 -18.95
C ALA A 99 -37.87 -7.50 -19.17
N GLU A 100 -38.20 -6.83 -20.26
CA GLU A 100 -37.95 -5.39 -20.43
C GLU A 100 -39.25 -4.63 -20.25
N ALA A 101 -39.64 -4.40 -18.99
CA ALA A 101 -40.78 -3.57 -18.66
C ALA A 101 -40.32 -2.26 -18.02
N ASN A 102 -40.14 -1.21 -18.83
CA ASN A 102 -39.89 0.14 -18.36
C ASN A 102 -41.19 0.78 -17.86
N GLN A 103 -41.58 0.47 -16.62
CA GLN A 103 -42.84 0.90 -16.02
C GLN A 103 -42.58 1.50 -14.62
N TRP A 104 -43.62 2.05 -13.98
CA TRP A 104 -43.55 2.44 -12.56
C TRP A 104 -43.26 1.23 -11.66
N PRO A 105 -42.78 1.41 -10.42
CA PRO A 105 -42.31 0.30 -9.57
C PRO A 105 -43.31 -0.85 -9.41
N GLU A 106 -44.58 -0.54 -9.16
CA GLU A 106 -45.64 -1.52 -8.92
C GLU A 106 -45.93 -2.33 -10.19
N ASP A 107 -46.05 -1.64 -11.32
CA ASP A 107 -46.29 -2.26 -12.63
C ASP A 107 -45.08 -3.09 -13.10
N SER A 108 -43.86 -2.62 -12.82
CA SER A 108 -42.64 -3.39 -13.12
C SER A 108 -42.56 -4.67 -12.28
N ALA A 109 -42.92 -4.59 -10.99
CA ALA A 109 -42.93 -5.76 -10.11
C ALA A 109 -44.04 -6.76 -10.50
N ALA A 110 -45.14 -6.31 -11.11
CA ALA A 110 -46.22 -7.17 -11.55
C ALA A 110 -45.75 -8.28 -12.53
N TYR A 111 -44.70 -8.04 -13.33
CA TYR A 111 -44.15 -9.02 -14.28
C TYR A 111 -43.52 -10.26 -13.65
N PHE A 112 -43.29 -10.27 -12.32
CA PHE A 112 -42.88 -11.47 -11.59
C PHE A 112 -44.06 -12.39 -11.24
N GLY A 113 -45.28 -11.85 -11.18
CA GLY A 113 -46.45 -12.58 -10.70
C GLY A 113 -46.25 -13.09 -9.29
N THR A 114 -46.62 -14.35 -9.04
CA THR A 114 -46.29 -15.05 -7.79
C THR A 114 -45.02 -15.91 -7.93
N GLY A 115 -44.15 -15.56 -8.87
CA GLY A 115 -42.99 -16.35 -9.30
C GLY A 115 -43.25 -17.22 -10.53
N ASP A 116 -44.40 -17.02 -11.18
CA ASP A 116 -44.98 -17.82 -12.27
C ASP A 116 -44.98 -17.11 -13.63
N MET A 117 -44.36 -15.93 -13.74
CA MET A 117 -44.17 -15.21 -14.99
C MET A 117 -42.67 -15.05 -15.30
N CYS A 118 -42.12 -13.83 -15.28
CA CYS A 118 -40.70 -13.64 -15.58
C CYS A 118 -39.81 -13.98 -14.38
N HIS A 119 -38.62 -14.50 -14.65
CA HIS A 119 -37.63 -14.77 -13.60
C HIS A 119 -36.92 -13.49 -13.19
N MET A 120 -36.66 -12.63 -14.18
CA MET A 120 -36.01 -11.35 -14.01
C MET A 120 -36.77 -10.24 -14.70
N ASN A 121 -36.65 -9.03 -14.18
CA ASN A 121 -37.08 -7.81 -14.86
C ASN A 121 -36.01 -6.73 -14.66
N PHE A 122 -35.83 -5.86 -15.64
CA PHE A 122 -34.92 -4.73 -15.49
C PHE A 122 -35.41 -3.75 -14.42
N HIS A 123 -34.51 -3.30 -13.56
CA HIS A 123 -34.84 -2.36 -12.49
C HIS A 123 -34.86 -0.90 -13.00
N PHE A 124 -35.73 -0.64 -13.98
CA PHE A 124 -35.91 0.69 -14.58
C PHE A 124 -36.22 1.81 -13.57
N PRO A 125 -37.02 1.59 -12.51
CA PRO A 125 -37.27 2.66 -11.54
C PRO A 125 -36.00 3.16 -10.83
N LEU A 126 -35.09 2.25 -10.49
CA LEU A 126 -33.87 2.57 -9.74
C LEU A 126 -32.85 3.35 -10.59
N MET A 127 -32.69 2.97 -11.86
CA MET A 127 -31.62 3.48 -12.72
C MET A 127 -31.57 5.02 -12.80
N PRO A 128 -32.64 5.76 -13.16
CA PRO A 128 -32.61 7.22 -13.23
C PRO A 128 -32.36 7.88 -11.87
N ARG A 129 -32.87 7.28 -10.78
CA ARG A 129 -32.75 7.82 -9.43
C ARG A 129 -31.33 7.73 -8.89
N MET A 130 -30.53 6.76 -9.35
CA MET A 130 -29.08 6.74 -9.06
C MET A 130 -28.37 7.98 -9.62
N TYR A 131 -28.69 8.38 -10.86
CA TYR A 131 -28.12 9.59 -11.47
C TYR A 131 -28.62 10.87 -10.80
N MET A 132 -29.90 10.92 -10.42
CA MET A 132 -30.45 12.05 -9.67
C MET A 132 -29.78 12.20 -8.32
N ALA A 133 -29.67 11.10 -7.55
CA ALA A 133 -29.07 11.10 -6.23
C ALA A 133 -27.61 11.60 -6.27
N LEU A 134 -26.84 11.16 -7.26
CA LEU A 134 -25.48 11.66 -7.48
C LEU A 134 -25.44 13.16 -7.83
N ALA A 135 -26.34 13.63 -8.69
CA ALA A 135 -26.39 15.03 -9.12
C ALA A 135 -26.87 15.99 -8.02
N MET A 136 -27.85 15.54 -7.23
CA MET A 136 -28.41 16.28 -6.09
C MET A 136 -27.47 16.23 -4.87
N GLU A 137 -26.51 15.30 -4.86
CA GLU A 137 -25.75 14.90 -3.67
C GLU A 137 -26.69 14.51 -2.52
N ASP A 138 -27.76 13.79 -2.82
CA ASP A 138 -28.80 13.41 -1.87
C ASP A 138 -29.24 11.96 -2.11
N ARG A 139 -29.24 11.15 -1.07
CA ARG A 139 -29.66 9.73 -1.09
C ARG A 139 -31.17 9.53 -1.29
N PHE A 140 -31.97 10.57 -1.03
CA PHE A 140 -33.43 10.48 -1.00
C PHE A 140 -34.05 9.82 -2.25
N PRO A 141 -33.68 10.17 -3.50
CA PRO A 141 -34.29 9.56 -4.68
C PRO A 141 -34.10 8.03 -4.75
N ILE A 142 -32.97 7.50 -4.25
CA ILE A 142 -32.71 6.06 -4.23
C ILE A 142 -33.55 5.36 -3.15
N ILE A 143 -33.62 5.95 -1.95
CA ILE A 143 -34.37 5.35 -0.84
C ILE A 143 -35.87 5.37 -1.16
N ASP A 144 -36.39 6.52 -1.59
CA ASP A 144 -37.81 6.71 -1.90
C ASP A 144 -38.30 5.72 -2.97
N ILE A 145 -37.55 5.56 -4.07
CA ILE A 145 -37.97 4.64 -5.14
C ILE A 145 -37.88 3.17 -4.72
N LEU A 146 -36.92 2.80 -3.87
CA LEU A 146 -36.80 1.43 -3.37
C LEU A 146 -37.87 1.12 -2.31
N GLU A 147 -38.29 2.10 -1.50
CA GLU A 147 -39.42 1.95 -0.57
C GLU A 147 -40.76 1.81 -1.32
N GLN A 148 -40.91 2.45 -2.48
CA GLN A 148 -42.08 2.28 -3.35
C GLN A 148 -42.05 0.99 -4.17
N THR A 149 -40.87 0.36 -4.33
CA THR A 149 -40.73 -0.88 -5.11
C THR A 149 -41.23 -2.08 -4.28
N PRO A 150 -42.28 -2.81 -4.73
CA PRO A 150 -42.79 -3.95 -3.99
C PRO A 150 -41.76 -5.07 -3.81
N GLU A 151 -41.91 -5.86 -2.73
CA GLU A 151 -41.16 -7.10 -2.56
C GLU A 151 -41.49 -8.08 -3.70
N ILE A 152 -40.45 -8.76 -4.19
CA ILE A 152 -40.56 -9.73 -5.28
C ILE A 152 -40.52 -11.17 -4.73
N PRO A 153 -41.08 -12.15 -5.45
CA PRO A 153 -40.98 -13.56 -5.07
C PRO A 153 -39.51 -14.02 -4.90
N GLU A 154 -39.24 -14.93 -3.95
CA GLU A 154 -37.87 -15.39 -3.62
C GLU A 154 -37.13 -16.02 -4.82
N SER A 155 -37.87 -16.63 -5.75
CA SER A 155 -37.33 -17.24 -6.96
C SER A 155 -37.04 -16.23 -8.09
N CYS A 156 -37.39 -14.96 -7.90
CA CYS A 156 -37.23 -13.89 -8.89
C CYS A 156 -36.07 -12.96 -8.54
N GLN A 157 -35.62 -12.16 -9.51
CA GLN A 157 -34.50 -11.25 -9.30
C GLN A 157 -34.56 -10.01 -10.19
N TRP A 158 -34.19 -8.85 -9.66
CA TRP A 158 -34.02 -7.65 -10.46
C TRP A 158 -32.76 -7.72 -11.34
N ALA A 159 -32.80 -7.17 -12.55
CA ALA A 159 -31.64 -6.90 -13.39
C ALA A 159 -31.28 -5.41 -13.30
N SER A 160 -30.28 -5.09 -12.49
CA SER A 160 -29.86 -3.70 -12.24
C SER A 160 -28.82 -3.29 -13.27
N PHE A 161 -28.91 -2.07 -13.78
CA PHE A 161 -28.03 -1.57 -14.84
C PHE A 161 -27.86 -0.05 -14.76
N LEU A 162 -26.76 0.45 -15.31
CA LEU A 162 -26.48 1.90 -15.36
C LEU A 162 -26.83 2.50 -16.70
N ARG A 163 -26.44 1.81 -17.78
CA ARG A 163 -26.69 2.15 -19.18
C ARG A 163 -26.88 0.87 -19.97
N ASN A 164 -27.39 1.04 -21.18
CA ASN A 164 -27.66 -0.01 -22.14
C ASN A 164 -27.44 0.54 -23.56
N HIS A 165 -27.90 -0.21 -24.55
CA HIS A 165 -27.80 0.16 -25.96
C HIS A 165 -28.81 1.23 -26.40
N ASP A 166 -29.71 1.67 -25.52
CA ASP A 166 -30.66 2.75 -25.76
C ASP A 166 -30.26 4.02 -25.04
N GLU A 167 -31.07 5.06 -25.14
CA GLU A 167 -30.95 6.25 -24.31
C GLU A 167 -31.17 5.92 -22.83
N LEU A 168 -30.68 6.81 -21.96
CA LEU A 168 -31.12 6.84 -20.58
C LEU A 168 -32.59 7.30 -20.60
N THR A 169 -33.51 6.35 -20.53
CA THR A 169 -34.95 6.62 -20.55
C THR A 169 -35.36 7.44 -19.33
N LEU A 170 -36.23 8.41 -19.57
CA LEU A 170 -36.88 9.23 -18.54
C LEU A 170 -38.40 9.22 -18.78
N GLU A 171 -38.94 8.11 -19.27
CA GLU A 171 -40.39 7.94 -19.44
C GLU A 171 -41.06 7.82 -18.07
N MET A 172 -40.58 6.88 -17.25
CA MET A 172 -41.13 6.56 -15.92
C MET A 172 -40.47 7.39 -14.80
N VAL A 173 -40.40 8.69 -15.03
CA VAL A 173 -40.07 9.72 -14.03
C VAL A 173 -41.10 10.84 -14.10
N THR A 174 -41.25 11.63 -13.05
CA THR A 174 -42.12 12.80 -13.08
C THR A 174 -41.57 13.86 -14.05
N ASP A 175 -42.44 14.77 -14.50
CA ASP A 175 -42.05 15.85 -15.41
C ASP A 175 -40.94 16.74 -14.83
N GLU A 176 -41.01 17.04 -13.52
CA GLU A 176 -40.01 17.84 -12.82
C GLU A 176 -38.63 17.13 -12.75
N GLU A 177 -38.63 15.83 -12.47
CA GLU A 177 -37.42 15.01 -12.47
C GLU A 177 -36.81 14.92 -13.87
N ARG A 178 -37.64 14.76 -14.91
CA ARG A 178 -37.19 14.72 -16.31
C ARG A 178 -36.50 16.02 -16.71
N ASP A 179 -37.10 17.15 -16.38
CA ASP A 179 -36.54 18.46 -16.66
C ASP A 179 -35.25 18.71 -15.87
N TYR A 180 -35.19 18.27 -14.61
CA TYR A 180 -33.95 18.27 -13.81
C TYR A 180 -32.85 17.46 -14.50
N MET A 181 -33.13 16.21 -14.88
CA MET A 181 -32.17 15.30 -15.51
C MET A 181 -31.64 15.86 -16.83
N ARG A 182 -32.52 16.39 -17.69
CA ARG A 182 -32.12 17.03 -18.95
C ARG A 182 -31.22 18.23 -18.73
N ARG A 183 -31.51 19.08 -17.74
CA ARG A 183 -30.69 20.26 -17.42
C ARG A 183 -29.30 19.87 -16.92
N VAL A 184 -29.20 18.82 -16.11
CA VAL A 184 -27.92 18.39 -15.53
C VAL A 184 -27.06 17.61 -16.53
N TYR A 185 -27.64 16.60 -17.18
CA TYR A 185 -26.90 15.59 -17.94
C TYR A 185 -26.96 15.76 -19.47
N ALA A 186 -27.89 16.57 -19.98
CA ALA A 186 -28.10 16.80 -21.42
C ALA A 186 -28.23 18.30 -21.74
N ARG A 187 -27.18 19.08 -21.43
CA ARG A 187 -27.14 20.52 -21.70
C ARG A 187 -27.28 20.84 -23.19
N ASP A 188 -26.62 20.06 -24.05
CA ASP A 188 -26.83 20.13 -25.50
C ASP A 188 -28.18 19.47 -25.85
N PRO A 189 -29.12 20.20 -26.49
CA PRO A 189 -30.37 19.63 -26.96
C PRO A 189 -30.19 18.43 -27.90
N LYS A 190 -29.09 18.33 -28.65
CA LYS A 190 -28.79 17.19 -29.53
C LYS A 190 -28.52 15.90 -28.75
N ALA A 191 -28.12 15.97 -27.49
CA ALA A 191 -27.94 14.80 -26.64
C ALA A 191 -29.29 14.26 -26.09
N ARG A 192 -30.39 14.95 -26.33
CA ARG A 192 -31.75 14.53 -25.96
C ARG A 192 -32.38 13.79 -27.14
N ILE A 193 -33.09 12.71 -26.84
CA ILE A 193 -33.90 11.96 -27.80
C ILE A 193 -35.15 11.46 -27.08
N ASN A 194 -36.30 11.49 -27.74
CA ASN A 194 -37.59 11.12 -27.16
C ASN A 194 -37.79 11.79 -25.79
N LEU A 195 -38.07 10.99 -24.76
CA LEU A 195 -38.13 11.46 -23.38
C LEU A 195 -36.79 11.34 -22.63
N GLY A 196 -35.76 10.71 -23.20
CA GLY A 196 -34.49 10.40 -22.54
C GLY A 196 -33.24 11.16 -23.00
N ILE A 197 -32.08 10.58 -22.68
CA ILE A 197 -30.72 11.13 -22.92
C ILE A 197 -29.82 10.09 -23.61
N ARG A 198 -29.43 10.33 -24.86
CA ARG A 198 -28.61 9.41 -25.67
C ARG A 198 -27.11 9.57 -25.46
N ARG A 199 -26.66 9.36 -24.22
CA ARG A 199 -25.24 9.43 -23.83
C ARG A 199 -24.78 8.16 -23.15
N ARG A 200 -23.48 7.86 -23.21
CA ARG A 200 -22.83 6.75 -22.49
C ARG A 200 -22.54 7.12 -21.03
N LEU A 201 -22.20 6.11 -20.21
CA LEU A 201 -21.92 6.29 -18.78
C LEU A 201 -20.78 7.28 -18.52
N ALA A 202 -19.61 7.06 -19.13
CA ALA A 202 -18.45 7.93 -18.90
C ALA A 202 -18.73 9.41 -19.29
N PRO A 203 -19.35 9.70 -20.46
CA PRO A 203 -19.81 11.04 -20.80
C PRO A 203 -20.87 11.65 -19.86
N LEU A 204 -21.84 10.86 -19.35
CA LEU A 204 -22.79 11.33 -18.34
C LEU A 204 -22.09 11.71 -17.03
N MET A 205 -21.01 11.02 -16.69
CA MET A 205 -20.17 11.30 -15.53
C MET A 205 -19.14 12.42 -15.76
N ASN A 206 -19.12 13.05 -16.94
CA ASN A 206 -18.08 14.00 -17.38
C ASN A 206 -16.66 13.41 -17.30
N ASN A 207 -16.53 12.13 -17.62
CA ASN A 207 -15.29 11.34 -17.54
C ASN A 207 -14.62 11.32 -16.16
N ASP A 208 -15.34 11.69 -15.10
CA ASP A 208 -14.84 11.60 -13.73
C ASP A 208 -14.83 10.13 -13.31
N ARG A 209 -13.64 9.54 -13.29
CA ARG A 209 -13.43 8.16 -12.88
C ARG A 209 -14.06 7.84 -11.53
N ARG A 210 -14.00 8.74 -10.54
CA ARG A 210 -14.57 8.46 -9.20
C ARG A 210 -16.08 8.33 -9.27
N ARG A 211 -16.75 9.11 -10.11
CA ARG A 211 -18.19 8.97 -10.33
C ARG A 211 -18.54 7.67 -11.06
N ILE A 212 -17.76 7.29 -12.08
CA ILE A 212 -17.93 6.02 -12.78
C ILE A 212 -17.78 4.84 -11.81
N GLU A 213 -16.73 4.85 -10.99
CA GLU A 213 -16.51 3.84 -9.95
C GLU A 213 -17.66 3.82 -8.93
N LEU A 214 -18.09 4.99 -8.43
CA LEU A 214 -19.19 5.10 -7.46
C LEU A 214 -20.51 4.54 -8.00
N MET A 215 -20.87 4.86 -9.26
CA MET A 215 -22.07 4.32 -9.89
C MET A 215 -21.99 2.79 -10.01
N ASN A 216 -20.82 2.25 -10.34
CA ASN A 216 -20.60 0.80 -10.39
C ASN A 216 -20.60 0.15 -8.99
N ILE A 217 -20.09 0.81 -7.97
CA ILE A 217 -20.21 0.34 -6.58
C ILE A 217 -21.68 0.27 -6.16
N MET A 218 -22.48 1.28 -6.48
CA MET A 218 -23.92 1.24 -6.22
C MET A 218 -24.60 0.12 -7.04
N LEU A 219 -24.27 -0.03 -8.33
CA LEU A 219 -24.77 -1.11 -9.19
C LEU A 219 -24.49 -2.51 -8.59
N LEU A 220 -23.30 -2.71 -8.02
CA LEU A 220 -22.87 -4.00 -7.46
C LEU A 220 -23.33 -4.25 -6.02
N SER A 221 -23.86 -3.23 -5.33
CA SER A 221 -24.26 -3.34 -3.92
C SER A 221 -25.72 -3.02 -3.63
N LEU A 222 -26.47 -2.48 -4.59
CA LEU A 222 -27.93 -2.40 -4.54
C LEU A 222 -28.56 -3.75 -4.97
N PRO A 223 -29.84 -3.98 -4.67
CA PRO A 223 -30.50 -5.25 -5.00
C PRO A 223 -30.50 -5.52 -6.51
N GLY A 224 -30.27 -6.78 -6.88
CA GLY A 224 -30.34 -7.25 -8.27
C GLY A 224 -29.05 -7.85 -8.80
N THR A 225 -29.13 -8.40 -10.00
CA THR A 225 -28.00 -8.88 -10.79
C THR A 225 -27.48 -7.75 -11.68
N PRO A 226 -26.19 -7.38 -11.57
CA PRO A 226 -25.64 -6.25 -12.32
C PRO A 226 -25.45 -6.58 -13.81
N VAL A 227 -25.91 -5.68 -14.67
CA VAL A 227 -25.70 -5.73 -16.13
C VAL A 227 -24.76 -4.61 -16.54
N LEU A 228 -23.63 -4.98 -17.15
CA LEU A 228 -22.63 -4.06 -17.70
C LEU A 228 -22.80 -3.97 -19.21
N TYR A 229 -22.84 -2.75 -19.75
CA TYR A 229 -22.87 -2.51 -21.19
C TYR A 229 -21.44 -2.49 -21.75
N TYR A 230 -21.24 -3.13 -22.91
CA TYR A 230 -19.90 -3.31 -23.47
C TYR A 230 -19.17 -1.98 -23.67
N GLY A 231 -17.91 -1.93 -23.28
CA GLY A 231 -17.08 -0.73 -23.39
C GLY A 231 -17.21 0.24 -22.23
N ASP A 232 -18.24 0.14 -21.38
CA ASP A 232 -18.33 0.98 -20.18
C ASP A 232 -17.26 0.55 -19.14
N GLU A 233 -16.78 -0.69 -19.17
CA GLU A 233 -15.67 -1.19 -18.35
C GLU A 233 -14.31 -0.55 -18.69
N ILE A 234 -14.18 0.02 -19.88
CA ILE A 234 -13.01 0.83 -20.29
C ILE A 234 -13.34 2.33 -20.33
N GLY A 235 -14.60 2.73 -20.12
CA GLY A 235 -15.02 4.13 -20.14
C GLY A 235 -15.19 4.70 -21.55
N MET A 236 -15.73 3.92 -22.49
CA MET A 236 -16.03 4.40 -23.85
C MET A 236 -16.93 5.64 -23.86
N GLY A 237 -16.63 6.55 -24.79
CA GLY A 237 -17.41 7.76 -25.04
C GLY A 237 -18.63 7.52 -25.93
N ASP A 238 -19.31 8.62 -26.27
CA ASP A 238 -20.43 8.62 -27.20
C ASP A 238 -20.20 9.57 -28.38
N ASN A 239 -21.02 9.42 -29.42
CA ASN A 239 -21.12 10.35 -30.53
C ASN A 239 -22.60 10.65 -30.83
N TYR A 240 -23.23 11.50 -30.01
CA TYR A 240 -24.64 11.87 -30.15
C TYR A 240 -24.98 12.68 -31.42
N TYR A 241 -24.00 12.94 -32.30
CA TYR A 241 -24.24 13.47 -33.65
C TYR A 241 -24.60 12.36 -34.65
N LEU A 242 -24.35 11.10 -34.31
CA LEU A 242 -24.92 9.96 -35.04
C LEU A 242 -26.44 9.93 -34.80
N GLY A 243 -27.19 9.54 -35.82
CA GLY A 243 -28.66 9.49 -35.78
C GLY A 243 -29.18 8.49 -34.75
N ASP A 244 -30.42 8.69 -34.30
CA ASP A 244 -31.07 7.84 -33.30
C ASP A 244 -30.18 7.60 -32.05
N ARG A 245 -29.88 6.34 -31.74
CA ARG A 245 -29.07 5.87 -30.61
C ARG A 245 -27.71 5.32 -31.04
N ASP A 246 -27.34 5.47 -32.31
CA ASP A 246 -26.08 4.94 -32.84
C ASP A 246 -24.85 5.54 -32.14
N GLY A 247 -25.01 6.74 -31.57
CA GLY A 247 -23.99 7.41 -30.77
C GLY A 247 -23.45 6.61 -29.59
N VAL A 248 -24.21 5.65 -29.05
CA VAL A 248 -23.76 4.79 -27.95
C VAL A 248 -23.41 3.36 -28.40
N ARG A 249 -23.58 3.04 -29.68
CA ARG A 249 -23.43 1.70 -30.27
C ARG A 249 -22.18 1.54 -31.14
N THR A 250 -21.24 2.48 -31.02
CA THR A 250 -20.00 2.51 -31.81
C THR A 250 -19.11 1.29 -31.52
N PRO A 251 -18.25 0.87 -32.47
CA PRO A 251 -17.46 -0.35 -32.32
C PRO A 251 -16.57 -0.37 -31.07
N MET A 252 -16.41 -1.55 -30.46
CA MET A 252 -15.54 -1.75 -29.29
C MET A 252 -14.09 -1.33 -29.57
N GLN A 253 -13.45 -0.67 -28.60
CA GLN A 253 -12.11 -0.10 -28.75
C GLN A 253 -11.06 -1.05 -28.17
N TRP A 254 -10.52 -1.94 -29.00
CA TRP A 254 -9.58 -2.98 -28.60
C TRP A 254 -8.14 -2.48 -28.43
N ASN A 255 -7.64 -1.69 -29.39
CA ASN A 255 -6.28 -1.14 -29.34
C ASN A 255 -6.19 0.20 -30.07
N GLY A 256 -4.98 0.78 -30.13
CA GLY A 256 -4.72 2.05 -30.81
C GLY A 256 -4.56 1.95 -32.34
N ASP A 257 -4.72 0.76 -32.94
CA ASP A 257 -4.59 0.61 -34.39
C ASP A 257 -5.82 1.18 -35.11
N ARG A 258 -5.73 1.22 -36.44
CA ARG A 258 -6.84 1.58 -37.34
C ARG A 258 -8.14 0.86 -36.93
N ASN A 259 -9.24 1.63 -36.91
CA ASN A 259 -10.56 1.18 -36.47
C ASN A 259 -10.58 0.68 -35.02
N ALA A 260 -9.71 1.19 -34.15
CA ALA A 260 -9.56 0.76 -32.76
C ALA A 260 -9.29 -0.76 -32.60
N GLY A 261 -8.69 -1.40 -33.61
CA GLY A 261 -8.48 -2.85 -33.64
C GLY A 261 -9.75 -3.69 -33.88
N PHE A 262 -10.93 -3.08 -34.03
CA PHE A 262 -12.20 -3.79 -34.25
C PHE A 262 -12.26 -4.52 -35.59
N SER A 263 -11.71 -3.92 -36.65
CA SER A 263 -11.75 -4.49 -38.00
C SER A 263 -10.60 -3.96 -38.86
N ARG A 264 -10.16 -4.75 -39.84
CA ARG A 264 -9.14 -4.34 -40.82
C ARG A 264 -9.73 -3.69 -42.09
N ALA A 265 -11.06 -3.56 -42.18
CA ALA A 265 -11.76 -2.98 -43.33
C ALA A 265 -11.39 -1.50 -43.57
N ASN A 266 -11.74 -0.96 -44.74
CA ASN A 266 -11.72 0.49 -44.99
C ASN A 266 -12.53 1.21 -43.88
N PRO A 267 -12.03 2.25 -43.19
CA PRO A 267 -12.80 2.91 -42.13
C PRO A 267 -14.16 3.43 -42.62
N GLN A 268 -14.26 3.80 -43.90
CA GLN A 268 -15.52 4.22 -44.53
C GLN A 268 -16.52 3.08 -44.77
N GLN A 269 -16.08 1.82 -44.62
CA GLN A 269 -16.92 0.62 -44.75
C GLN A 269 -17.36 0.07 -43.39
N LEU A 270 -16.97 0.70 -42.28
CA LEU A 270 -17.52 0.34 -40.98
C LEU A 270 -19.00 0.70 -40.93
N LEU A 271 -19.80 -0.15 -40.28
CA LEU A 271 -21.23 0.11 -40.07
C LEU A 271 -21.44 1.43 -39.30
N LEU A 272 -20.67 1.61 -38.23
CA LEU A 272 -20.60 2.86 -37.46
C LEU A 272 -19.12 3.25 -37.26
N PRO A 273 -18.81 4.55 -37.20
CA PRO A 273 -17.45 5.01 -36.95
C PRO A 273 -17.02 4.73 -35.50
N VAL A 274 -15.72 4.61 -35.28
CA VAL A 274 -15.12 4.61 -33.93
C VAL A 274 -15.16 6.01 -33.32
N ILE A 275 -15.04 6.10 -31.99
CA ILE A 275 -15.03 7.39 -31.30
C ILE A 275 -13.70 8.09 -31.52
N ILE A 276 -13.76 9.27 -32.15
CA ILE A 276 -12.62 10.15 -32.41
C ILE A 276 -12.72 11.49 -31.68
N ASP A 277 -13.69 11.62 -30.77
CA ASP A 277 -13.74 12.76 -29.85
C ASP A 277 -12.44 12.78 -29.01
N PRO A 278 -11.77 13.94 -28.85
CA PRO A 278 -10.48 13.99 -28.16
C PRO A 278 -10.48 13.45 -26.73
N GLU A 279 -11.58 13.58 -25.99
CA GLU A 279 -11.68 13.13 -24.60
C GLU A 279 -11.82 11.61 -24.49
N TYR A 280 -12.42 10.98 -25.50
CA TYR A 280 -12.75 9.55 -25.53
C TYR A 280 -12.10 8.80 -26.71
N HIS A 281 -11.07 9.39 -27.32
CA HIS A 281 -10.46 8.88 -28.54
C HIS A 281 -9.95 7.45 -28.33
N TYR A 282 -10.20 6.56 -29.29
CA TYR A 282 -9.87 5.14 -29.16
C TYR A 282 -8.37 4.86 -28.94
N GLU A 283 -7.47 5.73 -29.41
CA GLU A 283 -6.03 5.62 -29.14
C GLU A 283 -5.68 5.76 -27.64
N ALA A 284 -6.50 6.49 -26.87
CA ALA A 284 -6.34 6.66 -25.42
C ALA A 284 -7.22 5.70 -24.62
N VAL A 285 -8.45 5.45 -25.08
CA VAL A 285 -9.43 4.57 -24.43
C VAL A 285 -9.51 3.27 -25.20
N ASN A 286 -8.67 2.28 -24.87
CA ASN A 286 -8.77 0.95 -25.46
C ASN A 286 -8.32 -0.15 -24.49
N VAL A 287 -8.70 -1.39 -24.81
CA VAL A 287 -8.39 -2.57 -23.99
C VAL A 287 -6.88 -2.77 -23.83
N GLU A 288 -6.10 -2.76 -24.91
CA GLU A 288 -4.65 -3.04 -24.87
C GLU A 288 -3.89 -2.08 -23.94
N VAL A 289 -4.16 -0.78 -24.06
CA VAL A 289 -3.58 0.25 -23.18
C VAL A 289 -3.99 0.00 -21.73
N GLN A 290 -5.27 -0.29 -21.48
CA GLN A 290 -5.77 -0.51 -20.12
C GLN A 290 -5.31 -1.84 -19.51
N GLU A 291 -5.04 -2.88 -20.29
CA GLU A 291 -4.49 -4.15 -19.78
C GLU A 291 -3.04 -4.00 -19.32
N SER A 292 -2.25 -3.17 -19.99
CA SER A 292 -0.86 -2.90 -19.61
C SER A 292 -0.70 -2.08 -18.32
N ASN A 293 -1.76 -1.38 -17.89
CA ASN A 293 -1.75 -0.52 -16.72
C ASN A 293 -2.62 -1.11 -15.60
N VAL A 294 -1.99 -1.67 -14.56
CA VAL A 294 -2.66 -2.28 -13.38
C VAL A 294 -3.60 -1.34 -12.63
N ASN A 295 -3.47 -0.02 -12.83
CA ASN A 295 -4.34 1.00 -12.22
C ASN A 295 -5.48 1.44 -13.16
N SER A 296 -5.72 0.80 -14.30
CA SER A 296 -6.78 1.19 -15.25
C SER A 296 -8.20 0.96 -14.72
N LEU A 297 -9.21 1.56 -15.39
CA LEU A 297 -10.61 1.30 -15.08
C LEU A 297 -10.96 -0.17 -15.34
N LEU A 298 -10.41 -0.77 -16.40
CA LEU A 298 -10.57 -2.19 -16.70
C LEU A 298 -10.04 -3.10 -15.58
N TRP A 299 -8.82 -2.84 -15.08
CA TRP A 299 -8.26 -3.61 -13.97
C TRP A 299 -9.04 -3.41 -12.66
N TRP A 300 -9.46 -2.17 -12.38
CA TRP A 300 -10.34 -1.88 -11.25
C TRP A 300 -11.67 -2.64 -11.37
N MET A 301 -12.32 -2.62 -12.54
CA MET A 301 -13.58 -3.32 -12.78
C MET A 301 -13.44 -4.83 -12.59
N ARG A 302 -12.38 -5.43 -13.14
CA ARG A 302 -12.06 -6.86 -12.96
C ARG A 302 -11.89 -7.21 -11.47
N HIS A 303 -11.14 -6.39 -10.74
CA HIS A 303 -10.92 -6.58 -9.30
C HIS A 303 -12.23 -6.45 -8.51
N THR A 304 -13.00 -5.39 -8.77
CA THR A 304 -14.27 -5.13 -8.07
C THR A 304 -15.31 -6.21 -8.33
N LEU A 305 -15.45 -6.69 -9.57
CA LEU A 305 -16.32 -7.81 -9.91
C LEU A 305 -15.87 -9.11 -9.23
N ALA A 306 -14.57 -9.39 -9.21
CA ALA A 306 -14.03 -10.57 -8.53
C ALA A 306 -14.28 -10.52 -7.02
N THR A 307 -14.13 -9.34 -6.40
CA THR A 307 -14.43 -9.11 -4.98
C THR A 307 -15.92 -9.25 -4.69
N ALA A 308 -16.79 -8.61 -5.48
CA ALA A 308 -18.24 -8.71 -5.30
C ALA A 308 -18.74 -10.17 -5.38
N ARG A 309 -18.19 -10.98 -6.29
CA ARG A 309 -18.50 -12.41 -6.43
C ARG A 309 -18.15 -13.25 -5.20
N ARG A 310 -17.23 -12.80 -4.33
CA ARG A 310 -16.86 -13.53 -3.09
C ARG A 310 -17.92 -13.41 -2.01
N TYR A 311 -18.76 -12.38 -2.06
CA TYR A 311 -19.74 -12.07 -1.02
C TYR A 311 -21.15 -12.26 -1.55
N LYS A 312 -21.82 -13.32 -1.09
CA LYS A 312 -23.17 -13.65 -1.55
C LYS A 312 -24.17 -12.58 -1.12
N SER A 313 -23.93 -11.93 0.02
CA SER A 313 -24.77 -10.85 0.55
C SER A 313 -24.99 -9.70 -0.43
N LEU A 314 -24.02 -9.37 -1.31
CA LEU A 314 -24.19 -8.33 -2.32
C LEU A 314 -25.14 -8.74 -3.47
N SER A 315 -25.21 -10.03 -3.79
CA SER A 315 -26.03 -10.55 -4.91
C SER A 315 -27.41 -11.07 -4.49
N ARG A 316 -27.51 -11.68 -3.30
CA ARG A 316 -28.71 -12.39 -2.81
C ARG A 316 -29.20 -11.89 -1.46
N GLY A 317 -28.44 -11.04 -0.79
CA GLY A 317 -28.77 -10.59 0.56
C GLY A 317 -29.92 -9.60 0.58
N SER A 318 -30.61 -9.56 1.71
CA SER A 318 -31.57 -8.50 2.03
C SER A 318 -30.87 -7.14 2.11
N ILE A 319 -31.64 -6.06 2.12
CA ILE A 319 -31.14 -4.69 2.27
C ILE A 319 -31.87 -3.99 3.42
N GLU A 320 -31.12 -3.39 4.35
CA GLU A 320 -31.64 -2.55 5.44
C GLU A 320 -30.98 -1.17 5.35
N PHE A 321 -31.74 -0.12 5.03
CA PHE A 321 -31.21 1.25 4.99
C PHE A 321 -30.97 1.80 6.39
N LEU A 322 -29.80 2.42 6.61
CA LEU A 322 -29.47 3.04 7.87
C LEU A 322 -29.94 4.50 7.90
N GLN A 323 -30.57 4.88 9.01
CA GLN A 323 -30.97 6.26 9.27
C GLN A 323 -29.75 7.10 9.64
N VAL A 324 -29.41 8.09 8.81
CA VAL A 324 -28.33 9.05 9.08
C VAL A 324 -28.79 10.47 8.83
N ASN A 325 -28.27 11.40 9.62
CA ASN A 325 -28.61 12.82 9.52
C ASN A 325 -27.98 13.52 8.30
N ASN A 326 -26.99 12.89 7.66
CA ASN A 326 -26.31 13.46 6.50
C ASN A 326 -26.95 12.90 5.20
N PRO A 327 -27.78 13.70 4.48
CA PRO A 327 -28.46 13.23 3.28
C PRO A 327 -27.51 12.88 2.13
N LYS A 328 -26.27 13.38 2.19
CA LYS A 328 -25.24 13.16 1.17
C LYS A 328 -24.61 11.77 1.19
N VAL A 329 -24.92 10.97 2.21
CA VAL A 329 -24.33 9.63 2.39
C VAL A 329 -25.42 8.56 2.31
N LEU A 330 -25.36 7.73 1.28
CA LEU A 330 -26.16 6.52 1.16
C LEU A 330 -25.50 5.40 1.98
N SER A 331 -26.23 4.80 2.91
CA SER A 331 -25.71 3.73 3.76
C SER A 331 -26.76 2.67 4.05
N PHE A 332 -26.38 1.41 3.91
CA PHE A 332 -27.26 0.27 4.10
C PHE A 332 -26.48 -0.98 4.46
N ILE A 333 -27.15 -1.95 5.07
CA ILE A 333 -26.61 -3.27 5.38
C ILE A 333 -27.14 -4.27 4.38
N ARG A 334 -26.24 -5.10 3.85
CA ARG A 334 -26.56 -6.31 3.08
C ARG A 334 -26.32 -7.53 3.95
N HIS A 335 -27.34 -8.39 4.08
CA HIS A 335 -27.27 -9.57 4.94
C HIS A 335 -27.70 -10.83 4.20
N TYR A 336 -26.89 -11.88 4.29
CA TYR A 336 -27.19 -13.21 3.75
C TYR A 336 -26.52 -14.27 4.61
N GLU A 337 -27.30 -15.15 5.23
CA GLU A 337 -26.79 -16.18 6.15
C GLU A 337 -25.92 -15.57 7.27
N ASP A 338 -24.63 -15.89 7.36
CA ASP A 338 -23.68 -15.34 8.32
C ASP A 338 -22.90 -14.12 7.80
N GLU A 339 -23.09 -13.74 6.53
CA GLU A 339 -22.41 -12.61 5.90
C GLU A 339 -23.16 -11.30 6.10
N THR A 340 -22.51 -10.33 6.74
CA THR A 340 -23.06 -8.98 6.92
C THR A 340 -22.09 -7.93 6.37
N ILE A 341 -22.55 -7.13 5.41
CA ILE A 341 -21.76 -6.05 4.80
C ILE A 341 -22.46 -4.72 5.02
N LEU A 342 -21.76 -3.79 5.66
CA LEU A 342 -22.13 -2.38 5.71
C LEU A 342 -21.59 -1.67 4.47
N THR A 343 -22.48 -1.14 3.64
CA THR A 343 -22.12 -0.29 2.50
C THR A 343 -22.29 1.16 2.90
N VAL A 344 -21.28 2.00 2.61
CA VAL A 344 -21.33 3.45 2.82
C VAL A 344 -20.83 4.13 1.55
N VAL A 345 -21.65 5.04 1.01
CA VAL A 345 -21.42 5.70 -0.28
C VAL A 345 -21.59 7.21 -0.10
N ASN A 346 -20.53 7.97 -0.34
CA ASN A 346 -20.59 9.44 -0.38
C ASN A 346 -21.03 9.90 -1.78
N LEU A 347 -22.22 10.48 -1.89
CA LEU A 347 -22.74 11.02 -3.16
C LEU A 347 -22.20 12.43 -3.45
N SER A 348 -21.51 13.06 -2.51
CA SER A 348 -21.01 14.43 -2.64
C SER A 348 -19.63 14.51 -3.29
N ARG A 349 -19.42 15.60 -4.05
CA ARG A 349 -18.11 15.99 -4.54
C ARG A 349 -17.14 16.48 -3.45
N ASN A 350 -17.64 16.66 -2.23
CA ASN A 350 -16.85 17.08 -1.08
C ASN A 350 -16.71 15.92 -0.08
N ALA A 351 -15.68 15.99 0.77
CA ALA A 351 -15.55 15.04 1.87
C ALA A 351 -16.75 15.13 2.82
N GLN A 352 -17.24 13.98 3.29
CA GLN A 352 -18.34 13.88 4.22
C GLN A 352 -17.92 13.09 5.45
N ALA A 353 -18.46 13.47 6.60
CA ALA A 353 -18.44 12.67 7.82
C ALA A 353 -19.88 12.29 8.17
N VAL A 354 -20.06 11.06 8.62
CA VAL A 354 -21.37 10.54 9.02
C VAL A 354 -21.20 9.62 10.22
N SER A 355 -22.19 9.64 11.10
CA SER A 355 -22.26 8.75 12.26
C SER A 355 -23.48 7.84 12.14
N PHE A 356 -23.28 6.54 12.38
CA PHE A 356 -24.31 5.51 12.33
C PHE A 356 -24.63 4.99 13.73
N ASP A 357 -25.88 4.59 13.97
CA ASP A 357 -26.18 3.68 15.08
C ASP A 357 -25.94 2.23 14.62
N LEU A 358 -24.80 1.68 15.03
CA LEU A 358 -24.44 0.27 14.82
C LEU A 358 -24.48 -0.52 16.13
N SER A 359 -25.25 -0.06 17.12
CA SER A 359 -25.32 -0.71 18.44
C SER A 359 -25.71 -2.19 18.38
N LYS A 360 -26.51 -2.61 17.39
CA LYS A 360 -26.84 -4.02 17.09
C LYS A 360 -25.60 -4.89 16.83
N PHE A 361 -24.52 -4.27 16.34
CA PHE A 361 -23.23 -4.90 16.02
C PHE A 361 -22.14 -4.47 17.00
N GLU A 362 -22.50 -4.10 18.24
CA GLU A 362 -21.52 -3.85 19.29
C GLU A 362 -20.56 -5.04 19.39
N GLY A 363 -19.27 -4.73 19.41
CA GLY A 363 -18.25 -5.75 19.42
C GLY A 363 -18.05 -6.43 18.07
N TYR A 364 -18.23 -5.72 16.97
CA TYR A 364 -17.75 -6.12 15.64
C TYR A 364 -16.68 -5.12 15.15
N PHE A 365 -15.73 -5.57 14.35
CA PHE A 365 -14.86 -4.74 13.52
C PHE A 365 -15.42 -4.65 12.11
N PRO A 366 -15.60 -3.44 11.56
CA PRO A 366 -15.80 -3.28 10.13
C PRO A 366 -14.46 -3.53 9.43
N GLU A 367 -14.39 -4.52 8.57
CA GLU A 367 -13.23 -4.85 7.73
C GLU A 367 -13.51 -4.45 6.29
N GLU A 368 -12.68 -3.59 5.72
CA GLU A 368 -12.85 -3.09 4.36
C GLU A 368 -12.46 -4.17 3.36
N VAL A 369 -13.38 -4.57 2.46
CA VAL A 369 -13.27 -5.81 1.67
C VAL A 369 -12.21 -5.77 0.57
N PHE A 370 -11.76 -4.60 0.12
CA PHE A 370 -10.69 -4.50 -0.89
C PHE A 370 -9.30 -4.62 -0.26
N SER A 371 -9.09 -3.95 0.88
CA SER A 371 -7.80 -3.85 1.57
C SER A 371 -7.63 -4.84 2.72
N MET A 372 -8.73 -5.44 3.18
CA MET A 372 -8.82 -6.25 4.41
C MET A 372 -8.42 -5.47 5.67
N ASN A 373 -8.41 -4.13 5.60
CA ASN A 373 -8.07 -3.28 6.74
C ASN A 373 -9.24 -3.21 7.70
N ARG A 374 -8.96 -3.36 8.99
CA ARG A 374 -9.95 -3.23 10.06
C ARG A 374 -10.06 -1.79 10.52
N PHE A 375 -11.29 -1.31 10.53
CA PHE A 375 -11.66 -0.03 11.10
C PHE A 375 -11.85 -0.18 12.62
N PRO A 376 -11.94 0.93 13.38
CA PRO A 376 -12.15 0.86 14.83
C PRO A 376 -13.32 -0.05 15.23
N LYS A 377 -13.24 -0.69 16.39
CA LYS A 377 -14.31 -1.55 16.93
C LYS A 377 -15.62 -0.77 17.08
N ILE A 378 -16.74 -1.38 16.68
CA ILE A 378 -18.08 -0.86 16.94
C ILE A 378 -18.38 -0.93 18.44
N ARG A 379 -18.76 0.21 19.01
CA ARG A 379 -19.17 0.38 20.41
C ARG A 379 -20.65 0.77 20.47
N LYS A 380 -21.22 0.91 21.67
CA LYS A 380 -22.56 1.49 21.86
C LYS A 380 -22.68 2.94 21.41
N THR A 381 -21.57 3.66 21.31
CA THR A 381 -21.54 5.03 20.79
C THR A 381 -21.69 5.03 19.27
N PRO A 382 -22.33 6.05 18.67
CA PRO A 382 -22.44 6.15 17.22
C PRO A 382 -21.10 5.98 16.50
N TYR A 383 -21.10 5.18 15.44
CA TYR A 383 -19.91 4.83 14.68
C TYR A 383 -19.66 5.86 13.58
N MET A 384 -18.52 6.57 13.63
CA MET A 384 -18.23 7.64 12.68
C MET A 384 -17.32 7.16 11.56
N VAL A 385 -17.69 7.47 10.32
CA VAL A 385 -16.88 7.23 9.12
C VAL A 385 -16.72 8.53 8.36
N ALA A 386 -15.49 8.82 7.93
CA ALA A 386 -15.17 9.91 7.04
C ALA A 386 -14.81 9.36 5.65
N LEU A 387 -15.37 9.99 4.61
CA LEU A 387 -15.17 9.61 3.22
C LEU A 387 -14.67 10.82 2.44
N GLY A 388 -13.68 10.60 1.57
CA GLY A 388 -13.31 11.57 0.54
C GLY A 388 -14.44 11.80 -0.46
N SER A 389 -14.26 12.75 -1.38
CA SER A 389 -15.24 12.99 -2.44
C SER A 389 -15.50 11.74 -3.27
N TYR A 390 -16.79 11.40 -3.42
CA TYR A 390 -17.24 10.15 -4.08
C TYR A 390 -16.62 8.87 -3.49
N GLY A 391 -16.19 8.92 -2.23
CA GLY A 391 -15.64 7.76 -1.54
C GLY A 391 -16.73 6.73 -1.22
N TYR A 392 -16.33 5.47 -1.13
CA TYR A 392 -17.20 4.37 -0.77
C TYR A 392 -16.46 3.35 0.10
N PHE A 393 -17.21 2.61 0.91
CA PHE A 393 -16.73 1.43 1.59
C PHE A 393 -17.74 0.29 1.48
N TRP A 394 -17.21 -0.91 1.27
CA TRP A 394 -17.87 -2.17 1.62
C TRP A 394 -17.14 -2.71 2.84
N LEU A 395 -17.80 -2.66 4.00
CA LEU A 395 -17.24 -3.07 5.27
C LEU A 395 -17.91 -4.37 5.70
N LYS A 396 -17.19 -5.49 5.61
CA LYS A 396 -17.63 -6.74 6.22
C LYS A 396 -17.63 -6.56 7.73
N LEU A 397 -18.78 -6.73 8.38
CA LEU A 397 -18.85 -6.70 9.84
C LEU A 397 -18.36 -8.05 10.37
N VAL A 398 -17.11 -8.06 10.83
CA VAL A 398 -16.47 -9.23 11.42
C VAL A 398 -16.64 -9.11 12.93
N LYS A 399 -17.20 -10.13 13.58
CA LYS A 399 -17.33 -10.10 15.03
C LYS A 399 -15.96 -9.90 15.66
N ASP A 400 -15.87 -8.97 16.60
CA ASP A 400 -14.68 -8.78 17.43
C ASP A 400 -14.51 -10.05 18.25
N THR A 401 -13.69 -10.91 17.68
CA THR A 401 -12.89 -11.92 18.32
C THR A 401 -11.43 -11.47 18.34
N GLU A 402 -11.15 -10.16 18.17
CA GLU A 402 -9.82 -9.53 17.92
C GLU A 402 -9.37 -8.39 18.89
N GLY A 403 -10.20 -7.96 19.84
CA GLY A 403 -9.85 -7.15 21.01
C GLY A 403 -9.22 -7.99 22.12
N ASP A 404 -9.53 -9.26 22.09
CA ASP A 404 -8.46 -10.23 22.18
C ASP A 404 -7.94 -10.32 20.75
N ALA A 405 -6.72 -9.90 20.38
CA ALA A 405 -5.97 -10.90 19.63
C ALA A 405 -5.95 -12.00 20.67
N VAL A 406 -6.98 -12.85 20.66
CA VAL A 406 -7.00 -14.09 21.36
C VAL A 406 -5.91 -14.68 20.48
N ARG A 407 -4.70 -14.56 20.98
CA ARG A 407 -4.04 -15.71 21.52
C ARG A 407 -5.13 -16.39 22.36
N PRO A 408 -6.06 -17.21 21.79
CA PRO A 408 -6.92 -18.06 22.61
C PRO A 408 -6.05 -18.92 23.52
N SER A 409 -4.79 -19.07 23.10
CA SER A 409 -3.68 -19.54 23.87
C SER A 409 -3.32 -18.75 25.12
N LEU A 410 -3.69 -17.49 25.39
CA LEU A 410 -3.39 -16.80 26.66
C LEU A 410 -4.40 -17.16 27.74
N ASP A 411 -5.68 -17.23 27.39
CA ASP A 411 -6.76 -17.58 28.34
C ASP A 411 -6.86 -19.08 28.57
N LYS A 412 -6.69 -19.88 27.52
CA LYS A 412 -6.69 -21.35 27.58
C LYS A 412 -5.36 -21.91 27.10
N PRO A 413 -4.86 -23.00 27.69
CA PRO A 413 -3.65 -23.65 27.20
C PRO A 413 -3.79 -24.06 25.73
N PHE A 414 -2.90 -23.60 24.84
CA PHE A 414 -2.94 -24.02 23.43
C PHE A 414 -2.59 -25.51 23.25
N ALA A 415 -1.84 -26.04 24.21
CA ALA A 415 -1.39 -27.42 24.27
C ALA A 415 -1.36 -27.91 25.73
N ASN A 416 -1.71 -29.17 25.91
CA ASN A 416 -1.51 -29.94 27.13
C ASN A 416 -0.63 -31.15 26.77
N VAL A 417 0.60 -31.16 27.29
CA VAL A 417 1.60 -32.18 26.97
C VAL A 417 2.25 -32.73 28.23
N TYR A 418 2.70 -33.98 28.21
CA TYR A 418 3.37 -34.59 29.37
C TYR A 418 4.81 -34.11 29.53
N ARG A 419 5.49 -33.75 28.43
CA ARG A 419 6.90 -33.34 28.43
C ARG A 419 7.12 -32.10 27.56
N TRP A 420 7.99 -31.20 28.00
CA TRP A 420 8.34 -29.94 27.32
C TRP A 420 8.67 -30.11 25.82
N GLN A 421 9.38 -31.19 25.46
CA GLN A 421 9.78 -31.44 24.07
C GLN A 421 8.58 -31.65 23.13
N GLN A 422 7.43 -32.11 23.67
CA GLN A 422 6.24 -32.41 22.88
C GLN A 422 5.52 -31.16 22.37
N LEU A 423 5.68 -29.99 23.03
CA LEU A 423 5.10 -28.72 22.56
C LEU A 423 5.54 -28.37 21.13
N PHE A 424 6.73 -28.82 20.73
CA PHE A 424 7.35 -28.53 19.43
C PHE A 424 7.27 -29.72 18.46
N THR A 425 6.32 -30.64 18.67
CA THR A 425 6.09 -31.80 17.79
C THR A 425 4.59 -32.04 17.54
N GLY A 426 4.25 -32.76 16.46
CA GLY A 426 2.87 -33.17 16.18
C GLY A 426 1.87 -32.00 16.11
N LYS A 427 0.66 -32.22 16.65
CA LYS A 427 -0.44 -31.23 16.64
C LYS A 427 -0.11 -29.92 17.37
N SER A 428 0.69 -29.98 18.44
CA SER A 428 1.08 -28.77 19.19
C SER A 428 1.98 -27.86 18.36
N ARG A 429 2.89 -28.44 17.58
CA ARG A 429 3.74 -27.70 16.64
C ARG A 429 2.93 -27.06 15.52
N GLU A 430 2.01 -27.81 14.91
CA GLU A 430 1.16 -27.30 13.83
C GLU A 430 0.39 -26.05 14.29
N LYS A 431 -0.27 -26.11 15.45
CA LYS A 431 -0.93 -24.93 16.05
C LYS A 431 0.04 -23.78 16.33
N LEU A 432 1.23 -24.08 16.84
CA LEU A 432 2.25 -23.06 17.10
C LEU A 432 2.64 -22.33 15.80
N GLU A 433 2.84 -23.06 14.71
CA GLU A 433 3.20 -22.58 13.36
C GLU A 433 2.09 -21.80 12.65
N THR A 434 0.84 -22.25 12.74
CA THR A 434 -0.29 -21.70 11.97
C THR A 434 -1.12 -20.66 12.73
N GLU A 435 -1.27 -20.79 14.05
CA GLU A 435 -2.18 -19.95 14.85
C GLU A 435 -1.42 -18.99 15.78
N ILE A 436 -0.37 -19.47 16.47
CA ILE A 436 0.24 -18.73 17.58
C ILE A 436 1.35 -17.78 17.11
N LEU A 437 2.37 -18.30 16.39
CA LEU A 437 3.53 -17.51 15.97
C LEU A 437 3.16 -16.36 15.01
N PRO A 438 2.25 -16.50 14.03
CA PRO A 438 1.87 -15.39 13.16
C PRO A 438 1.31 -14.18 13.93
N GLY A 439 0.49 -14.45 14.96
CA GLY A 439 -0.05 -13.40 15.84
C GLY A 439 1.05 -12.74 16.68
N TYR A 440 1.97 -13.54 17.24
CA TYR A 440 3.11 -13.01 18.01
C TYR A 440 4.04 -12.13 17.15
N TYR A 441 4.45 -12.60 15.98
CA TYR A 441 5.39 -11.89 15.09
C TYR A 441 4.83 -10.54 14.62
N ARG A 442 3.54 -10.47 14.27
CA ARG A 442 2.90 -9.20 13.88
C ARG A 442 2.91 -8.17 15.02
N ALA A 443 2.74 -8.62 16.26
CA ALA A 443 2.74 -7.76 17.43
C ALA A 443 4.16 -7.27 17.82
N SER A 444 5.21 -8.02 17.50
CA SER A 444 6.60 -7.69 17.82
C SER A 444 7.13 -6.48 17.02
N ARG A 445 7.93 -5.59 17.66
CA ARG A 445 8.51 -4.42 16.96
C ARG A 445 9.60 -4.79 15.97
N TRP A 446 10.39 -5.80 16.28
CA TRP A 446 11.50 -6.29 15.47
C TRP A 446 11.09 -7.01 14.18
N PHE A 447 9.81 -7.32 13.99
CA PHE A 447 9.34 -7.98 12.78
C PHE A 447 9.22 -6.97 11.62
N GLY A 448 10.07 -7.12 10.60
CA GLY A 448 10.12 -6.24 9.43
C GLY A 448 9.05 -6.50 8.35
N GLY A 449 8.33 -7.63 8.46
CA GLY A 449 7.33 -8.06 7.46
C GLY A 449 5.92 -7.54 7.65
N LYS A 450 5.68 -6.50 8.47
CA LYS A 450 4.33 -6.05 8.87
C LYS A 450 3.42 -5.63 7.71
N ALA A 451 4.01 -5.08 6.65
CA ALA A 451 3.27 -4.67 5.45
C ALA A 451 2.95 -5.83 4.49
N ARG A 452 3.50 -7.04 4.74
CA ARG A 452 3.31 -8.22 3.88
C ARG A 452 2.40 -9.25 4.55
N THR A 453 1.56 -9.90 3.77
CA THR A 453 0.67 -10.96 4.28
C THR A 453 1.46 -12.24 4.55
N ILE A 454 1.48 -12.69 5.82
CA ILE A 454 2.07 -13.98 6.23
C ILE A 454 1.13 -15.12 5.83
N LEU A 455 1.61 -16.07 5.02
CA LEU A 455 0.90 -17.31 4.69
C LEU A 455 1.02 -18.36 5.80
N ARG A 456 2.23 -18.54 6.33
CA ARG A 456 2.55 -19.43 7.46
C ARG A 456 3.92 -19.12 8.06
N ILE A 457 4.17 -19.58 9.28
CA ILE A 457 5.50 -19.62 9.90
C ILE A 457 5.87 -21.07 10.17
N ALA A 458 7.04 -21.53 9.70
CA ALA A 458 7.51 -22.90 9.92
C ALA A 458 8.70 -22.92 10.88
N ILE A 459 8.74 -23.83 11.85
CA ILE A 459 9.88 -24.02 12.76
C ILE A 459 10.90 -24.95 12.08
N THR A 460 12.01 -24.41 11.59
CA THR A 460 13.00 -25.19 10.83
C THR A 460 13.99 -25.94 11.74
N ASP A 461 14.26 -25.42 12.94
CA ASP A 461 15.04 -26.13 13.97
C ASP A 461 14.60 -25.74 15.39
N THR A 462 14.86 -26.64 16.34
CA THR A 462 14.64 -26.43 17.77
C THR A 462 15.91 -26.82 18.53
N ILE A 463 16.57 -25.84 19.13
CA ILE A 463 17.84 -26.03 19.82
C ILE A 463 17.62 -25.92 21.33
N PRO A 464 17.94 -26.92 22.16
CA PRO A 464 17.84 -26.84 23.61
C PRO A 464 18.87 -25.85 24.17
N VAL A 465 18.51 -25.10 25.21
CA VAL A 465 19.45 -24.20 25.90
C VAL A 465 20.12 -24.95 27.05
N THR A 466 21.43 -25.14 26.99
CA THR A 466 22.18 -25.85 28.06
C THR A 466 22.01 -25.13 29.40
N GLY A 467 21.72 -25.89 30.46
CA GLY A 467 21.46 -25.35 31.79
C GLY A 467 20.02 -24.89 32.03
N LEU A 468 19.14 -24.93 31.02
CA LEU A 468 17.72 -24.57 31.13
C LEU A 468 16.81 -25.64 30.50
N ASP A 469 16.34 -26.57 31.34
CA ASP A 469 15.54 -27.73 30.90
C ASP A 469 14.25 -27.37 30.14
N ARG A 470 13.68 -26.19 30.42
CA ARG A 470 12.46 -25.67 29.78
C ARG A 470 12.71 -24.41 28.95
N ALA A 471 13.85 -24.34 28.26
CA ALA A 471 14.13 -23.30 27.27
C ALA A 471 14.67 -23.88 25.95
N LYS A 472 14.33 -23.23 24.83
CA LYS A 472 14.81 -23.57 23.49
C LYS A 472 15.03 -22.32 22.65
N LEU A 473 15.97 -22.37 21.73
CA LEU A 473 16.06 -21.44 20.62
C LEU A 473 15.34 -22.05 19.40
N LEU A 474 14.35 -21.35 18.87
CA LEU A 474 13.65 -21.73 17.64
C LEU A 474 14.27 -20.99 16.46
N VAL A 475 14.48 -21.69 15.35
CA VAL A 475 14.72 -21.08 14.05
C VAL A 475 13.42 -21.20 13.27
N THR A 476 12.89 -20.08 12.77
CA THR A 476 11.60 -20.02 12.08
C THR A 476 11.76 -19.41 10.69
N GLU A 477 10.97 -19.87 9.74
CA GLU A 477 10.88 -19.33 8.39
C GLU A 477 9.48 -18.77 8.15
N VAL A 478 9.40 -17.50 7.75
CA VAL A 478 8.16 -16.80 7.46
C VAL A 478 7.92 -16.80 5.95
N TYR A 479 6.77 -17.35 5.54
CA TYR A 479 6.33 -17.41 4.15
C TYR A 479 5.34 -16.27 3.88
N TYR A 480 5.59 -15.48 2.82
CA TYR A 480 4.75 -14.34 2.45
C TYR A 480 3.92 -14.61 1.18
N SER A 481 2.84 -13.87 0.98
CA SER A 481 2.03 -13.92 -0.25
C SER A 481 2.76 -13.37 -1.48
N SER A 482 3.77 -12.54 -1.27
CA SER A 482 4.66 -11.98 -2.30
C SER A 482 6.03 -11.64 -1.69
N GLY A 483 7.09 -11.72 -2.49
CA GLY A 483 8.48 -11.50 -2.06
C GLY A 483 9.21 -12.77 -1.57
N GLU A 484 10.44 -12.60 -1.09
CA GLU A 484 11.26 -13.68 -0.54
C GLU A 484 10.85 -14.04 0.90
N ASN A 485 11.05 -15.30 1.27
CA ASN A 485 10.89 -15.78 2.65
C ASN A 485 11.98 -15.19 3.56
N GLU A 486 11.67 -15.09 4.85
CA GLU A 486 12.62 -14.58 5.84
C GLU A 486 12.83 -15.56 6.99
N LEU A 487 14.07 -15.71 7.45
CA LEU A 487 14.42 -16.51 8.62
C LEU A 487 14.54 -15.62 9.87
N TYR A 488 14.02 -16.11 10.98
CA TYR A 488 14.10 -15.47 12.28
C TYR A 488 14.58 -16.46 13.34
N GLN A 489 15.23 -15.94 14.38
CA GLN A 489 15.44 -16.69 15.62
C GLN A 489 14.48 -16.20 16.70
N LEU A 490 13.92 -17.14 17.45
CA LEU A 490 13.04 -16.87 18.59
C LEU A 490 13.42 -17.75 19.78
N PRO A 491 14.15 -17.20 20.77
CA PRO A 491 14.33 -17.87 22.05
C PRO A 491 13.00 -18.01 22.79
N VAL A 492 12.70 -19.18 23.33
CA VAL A 492 11.48 -19.45 24.09
C VAL A 492 11.77 -20.19 25.39
N CYS A 493 11.04 -19.86 26.46
CA CYS A 493 11.10 -20.57 27.74
C CYS A 493 9.71 -20.81 28.33
N PHE A 494 9.61 -21.71 29.31
CA PHE A 494 8.40 -21.92 30.09
C PHE A 494 8.50 -21.22 31.45
N SER A 495 7.49 -20.41 31.78
CA SER A 495 7.37 -19.71 33.06
C SER A 495 6.05 -20.08 33.75
N PRO A 496 6.04 -20.55 35.01
CA PRO A 496 4.81 -20.85 35.75
C PRO A 496 3.90 -19.63 35.89
N LEU A 497 2.58 -19.82 36.01
CA LEU A 497 1.61 -18.72 36.17
C LEU A 497 1.95 -17.78 37.34
N SER A 498 2.46 -18.31 38.45
CA SER A 498 2.83 -17.54 39.63
C SER A 498 4.03 -16.60 39.44
N SER A 499 4.81 -16.80 38.36
CA SER A 499 6.06 -16.06 38.11
C SER A 499 5.88 -14.83 37.21
N ILE A 500 4.71 -14.63 36.61
CA ILE A 500 4.43 -13.53 35.69
C ILE A 500 3.11 -12.87 36.08
N SER A 501 3.15 -11.58 36.41
CA SER A 501 1.96 -10.77 36.60
C SER A 501 1.38 -10.36 35.26
N GLN A 502 0.04 -10.42 35.12
CA GLN A 502 -0.66 -9.90 33.94
C GLN A 502 -0.62 -8.35 33.86
N ASP A 503 -0.33 -7.68 34.98
CA ASP A 503 -0.20 -6.22 35.06
C ASP A 503 1.19 -5.70 34.67
N ASP A 504 2.12 -6.60 34.29
CA ASP A 504 3.46 -6.22 33.82
C ASP A 504 3.37 -5.46 32.48
N GLU A 505 3.96 -4.27 32.39
CA GLU A 505 3.97 -3.45 31.16
C GLU A 505 4.59 -4.18 29.95
N ASN A 506 5.44 -5.18 30.19
CA ASN A 506 6.05 -6.01 29.17
C ASN A 506 5.32 -7.34 28.94
N PHE A 507 4.21 -7.63 29.64
CA PHE A 507 3.47 -8.89 29.54
C PHE A 507 3.19 -9.30 28.08
N ASN A 508 2.63 -8.37 27.29
CA ASN A 508 2.28 -8.62 25.89
C ASN A 508 3.48 -8.85 24.96
N LYS A 509 4.65 -8.31 25.32
CA LYS A 509 5.92 -8.51 24.59
C LYS A 509 6.59 -9.83 24.97
N LYS A 510 6.54 -10.16 26.27
CA LYS A 510 7.21 -11.31 26.88
C LYS A 510 6.46 -12.62 26.64
N VAL A 511 5.16 -12.66 26.89
CA VAL A 511 4.40 -13.90 26.77
C VAL A 511 4.18 -14.20 25.30
N ILE A 512 4.20 -15.48 24.90
CA ILE A 512 3.83 -15.99 23.56
C ILE A 512 2.46 -16.68 23.65
N ALA A 513 2.29 -17.63 24.58
CA ALA A 513 1.08 -18.43 24.75
C ALA A 513 1.05 -19.15 26.11
N ARG A 514 -0.10 -19.51 26.68
CA ARG A 514 -0.28 -20.40 27.84
C ARG A 514 -0.23 -21.87 27.43
N ALA A 515 0.41 -22.71 28.23
CA ALA A 515 0.55 -24.14 28.00
C ALA A 515 0.55 -24.93 29.32
N VAL A 516 0.17 -26.21 29.25
CA VAL A 516 0.30 -27.16 30.36
C VAL A 516 1.37 -28.18 30.00
N VAL A 517 2.36 -28.34 30.88
CA VAL A 517 3.49 -29.25 30.72
C VAL A 517 3.62 -30.14 31.96
N GLY A 518 3.21 -31.40 31.85
CA GLY A 518 3.07 -32.29 33.00
C GLY A 518 1.96 -31.79 33.92
N ASP A 519 2.27 -31.59 35.20
CA ASP A 519 1.35 -31.03 36.20
C ASP A 519 1.44 -29.49 36.32
N ASP A 520 2.36 -28.85 35.57
CA ASP A 520 2.60 -27.42 35.66
C ASP A 520 1.84 -26.65 34.57
N GLU A 521 1.03 -25.67 34.99
CA GLU A 521 0.40 -24.70 34.10
C GLU A 521 1.18 -23.37 34.11
N GLY A 522 1.44 -22.83 32.91
CA GLY A 522 2.28 -21.64 32.75
C GLY A 522 2.21 -21.04 31.35
N TYR A 523 3.14 -20.13 31.08
CA TYR A 523 3.29 -19.44 29.80
C TYR A 523 4.56 -19.91 29.08
N LEU A 524 4.43 -20.17 27.78
CA LEU A 524 5.50 -20.06 26.79
C LEU A 524 5.80 -18.57 26.59
N CYS A 525 7.03 -18.16 26.87
CA CYS A 525 7.50 -16.78 26.82
C CYS A 525 8.69 -16.65 25.88
N ASP A 526 8.95 -15.45 25.37
CA ASP A 526 10.22 -15.08 24.74
C ASP A 526 11.31 -15.06 25.83
N ALA A 527 12.32 -15.90 25.65
CA ALA A 527 13.38 -16.09 26.63
C ALA A 527 14.32 -14.87 26.73
N THR A 528 14.26 -13.89 25.82
CA THR A 528 15.04 -12.64 25.98
C THR A 528 14.65 -11.82 27.20
N PHE A 529 13.50 -12.10 27.81
CA PHE A 529 13.05 -11.50 29.07
C PHE A 529 13.38 -12.35 30.31
N ASP A 530 14.19 -13.41 30.16
CA ASP A 530 14.63 -14.29 31.25
C ASP A 530 16.15 -14.13 31.47
N ASN A 531 16.55 -13.60 32.61
CA ASN A 531 17.96 -13.35 32.95
C ASN A 531 18.82 -14.63 32.88
N ARG A 532 18.24 -15.82 33.11
CA ARG A 532 18.99 -17.07 33.01
C ARG A 532 19.33 -17.42 31.57
N PHE A 533 18.43 -17.13 30.63
CA PHE A 533 18.71 -17.29 29.20
C PHE A 533 19.79 -16.29 28.75
N LEU A 534 19.69 -15.04 29.20
CA LEU A 534 20.70 -14.02 28.93
C LEU A 534 22.08 -14.41 29.49
N ALA A 535 22.14 -14.99 30.69
CA ALA A 535 23.39 -15.55 31.23
C ALA A 535 23.90 -16.73 30.38
N GLY A 536 23.02 -17.61 29.89
CA GLY A 536 23.36 -18.69 28.98
C GLY A 536 24.02 -18.21 27.67
N LEU A 537 23.56 -17.09 27.11
CA LEU A 537 24.20 -16.46 25.95
C LEU A 537 25.63 -16.00 26.27
N PHE A 538 25.86 -15.41 27.45
CA PHE A 538 27.20 -15.04 27.92
C PHE A 538 28.12 -16.26 28.03
N HIS A 539 27.61 -17.38 28.53
CA HIS A 539 28.32 -18.65 28.60
C HIS A 539 28.65 -19.25 27.23
N LEU A 540 27.78 -19.09 26.22
CA LEU A 540 28.14 -19.49 24.85
C LEU A 540 29.34 -18.71 24.31
N MET A 541 29.43 -17.42 24.65
CA MET A 541 30.47 -16.53 24.15
C MET A 541 31.80 -16.68 24.88
N THR A 542 31.78 -17.11 26.14
CA THR A 542 32.98 -17.28 26.99
C THR A 542 33.38 -18.76 27.14
N GLY A 543 32.43 -19.69 27.20
CA GLY A 543 32.61 -21.13 27.41
C GLY A 543 33.06 -21.93 26.18
N ARG A 544 33.38 -23.21 26.35
CA ARG A 544 33.79 -24.12 25.25
C ARG A 544 32.63 -24.94 24.68
N GLU A 545 31.48 -24.94 25.35
CA GLU A 545 30.33 -25.77 25.01
C GLU A 545 29.30 -24.96 24.22
N GLY A 546 28.74 -25.57 23.17
CA GLY A 546 27.65 -25.00 22.38
C GLY A 546 26.33 -25.73 22.62
N TRP A 547 25.26 -25.24 22.00
CA TRP A 547 23.93 -25.85 22.09
C TRP A 547 23.63 -26.68 20.83
N GLN A 548 23.37 -27.98 21.01
CA GLN A 548 23.12 -28.89 19.89
C GLN A 548 21.63 -29.02 19.57
N GLY A 549 21.21 -28.49 18.42
CA GLY A 549 19.87 -28.64 17.86
C GLY A 549 19.69 -29.92 17.05
N LYS A 550 18.53 -30.06 16.41
CA LYS A 550 18.22 -31.21 15.54
C LYS A 550 18.92 -31.09 14.19
N SER A 551 18.96 -29.89 13.64
CA SER A 551 19.47 -29.61 12.30
C SER A 551 20.81 -28.87 12.33
N GLY A 552 21.12 -28.16 13.41
CA GLY A 552 22.38 -27.42 13.53
C GLY A 552 22.87 -27.25 14.97
N HIS A 553 24.01 -26.58 15.11
CA HIS A 553 24.71 -26.33 16.36
C HIS A 553 24.88 -24.83 16.59
N VAL A 554 24.60 -24.34 17.79
CA VAL A 554 24.85 -22.95 18.19
C VAL A 554 26.13 -22.88 19.00
N SER A 555 27.06 -22.01 18.61
CA SER A 555 28.34 -21.84 19.30
C SER A 555 28.81 -20.40 19.29
N GLY A 556 29.65 -20.03 20.27
CA GLY A 556 30.33 -18.75 20.30
C GLY A 556 31.66 -18.80 19.53
N ILE A 557 31.90 -17.80 18.67
CA ILE A 557 33.22 -17.50 18.11
C ILE A 557 33.88 -16.44 18.99
N LYS A 558 35.13 -16.71 19.39
CA LYS A 558 35.89 -15.85 20.30
C LYS A 558 36.88 -15.01 19.52
N SER A 559 36.93 -13.72 19.83
CA SER A 559 38.05 -12.87 19.43
C SER A 559 39.29 -13.20 20.30
N THR A 560 40.46 -12.76 19.86
CA THR A 560 41.68 -12.77 20.68
C THR A 560 41.55 -11.92 21.95
N ALA A 561 40.66 -10.93 21.97
CA ALA A 561 40.38 -10.09 23.15
C ALA A 561 39.54 -10.80 24.23
N ASN A 562 38.93 -11.94 23.90
CA ASN A 562 38.03 -12.68 24.79
C ASN A 562 38.78 -13.38 25.95
N GLU A 563 40.09 -13.65 25.83
CA GLU A 563 40.86 -14.21 26.95
C GLU A 563 40.90 -13.27 28.15
N ALA A 564 41.01 -11.95 27.93
CA ALA A 564 40.97 -10.95 28.98
C ALA A 564 39.59 -10.85 29.67
N LEU A 565 38.50 -11.13 28.95
CA LEU A 565 37.14 -11.17 29.53
C LEU A 565 36.96 -12.33 30.49
N LYS A 566 37.49 -13.51 30.14
CA LYS A 566 37.42 -14.69 31.01
C LYS A 566 38.12 -14.49 32.33
N GLU A 567 39.30 -13.88 32.32
CA GLU A 567 40.03 -13.57 33.54
C GLU A 567 39.27 -12.54 34.39
N LYS A 568 38.69 -11.52 33.73
CA LYS A 568 37.96 -10.44 34.41
C LYS A 568 36.69 -10.91 35.11
N PHE A 569 35.93 -11.81 34.50
CA PHE A 569 34.70 -12.39 35.06
C PHE A 569 34.90 -13.76 35.70
N ALA A 570 36.15 -14.15 36.00
CA ALA A 570 36.45 -15.43 36.66
C ALA A 570 35.82 -15.56 38.06
N ASN A 571 35.54 -14.44 38.73
CA ASN A 571 35.03 -14.38 40.11
C ASN A 571 33.54 -14.00 40.23
N GLY A 572 32.80 -13.94 39.12
CA GLY A 572 31.37 -13.64 39.13
C GLY A 572 30.82 -13.30 37.75
N GLU A 573 29.67 -13.87 37.41
CA GLU A 573 28.98 -13.62 36.14
C GLU A 573 28.37 -12.22 36.11
N PRO A 574 28.48 -11.49 34.99
CA PRO A 574 27.89 -10.17 34.90
C PRO A 574 26.37 -10.24 34.80
N GLU A 575 25.68 -9.42 35.60
CA GLU A 575 24.22 -9.37 35.58
C GLU A 575 23.73 -8.79 34.23
N PRO A 576 22.86 -9.51 33.50
CA PRO A 576 22.32 -9.03 32.23
C PRO A 576 21.15 -8.07 32.46
N GLU A 577 21.11 -7.00 31.68
CA GLU A 577 20.02 -6.04 31.63
C GLU A 577 19.58 -5.84 30.18
N LEU A 578 18.28 -5.95 29.92
CA LEU A 578 17.71 -5.68 28.61
C LEU A 578 17.65 -4.16 28.37
N MET A 579 18.27 -3.67 27.30
CA MET A 579 18.23 -2.24 26.97
C MET A 579 16.93 -1.87 26.23
N GLY A 580 16.42 -0.66 26.49
CA GLY A 580 15.11 -0.17 26.03
C GLY A 580 14.87 -0.11 24.49
N ALA A 581 13.59 0.11 24.16
CA ALA A 581 12.95 0.21 22.84
C ALA A 581 13.48 -0.71 21.72
N GLU A 582 12.92 -1.92 21.63
CA GLU A 582 13.10 -2.87 20.50
C GLU A 582 13.07 -2.16 19.14
N GLN A 583 14.21 -2.19 18.44
CA GLN A 583 14.34 -1.87 17.02
C GLN A 583 14.28 -3.18 16.20
N THR A 584 15.12 -3.37 15.19
CA THR A 584 15.26 -4.63 14.42
C THR A 584 15.91 -5.76 15.22
N ASN A 585 16.64 -5.41 16.30
CA ASN A 585 17.45 -6.32 17.10
C ASN A 585 17.18 -6.13 18.60
N THR A 586 17.63 -7.09 19.42
CA THR A 586 17.51 -7.04 20.88
C THR A 586 18.88 -6.79 21.51
N SER A 587 19.05 -5.67 22.21
CA SER A 587 20.32 -5.30 22.85
C SER A 587 20.32 -5.63 24.34
N ILE A 588 21.34 -6.34 24.78
CA ILE A 588 21.54 -6.82 26.15
C ILE A 588 22.83 -6.22 26.67
N ARG A 589 22.78 -5.65 27.86
CA ARG A 589 23.92 -5.06 28.53
C ARG A 589 24.36 -5.99 29.66
N TYR A 590 25.65 -6.31 29.71
CA TYR A 590 26.24 -7.07 30.82
C TYR A 590 27.13 -6.11 31.62
N HIS A 591 26.68 -5.73 32.82
CA HIS A 591 27.26 -4.64 33.61
C HIS A 591 27.41 -3.31 32.84
N ASN A 592 28.32 -2.42 33.23
CA ASN A 592 28.56 -1.13 32.55
C ASN A 592 29.64 -1.20 31.45
N GLU A 593 29.97 -2.40 30.96
CA GLU A 593 31.18 -2.60 30.14
C GLU A 593 30.96 -3.41 28.87
N LEU A 594 29.88 -4.21 28.75
CA LEU A 594 29.64 -5.06 27.59
C LEU A 594 28.24 -4.89 27.02
N CYS A 595 28.14 -4.96 25.71
CA CYS A 595 26.88 -4.94 24.97
C CYS A 595 26.83 -6.16 24.04
N PHE A 596 25.75 -6.92 24.12
CA PHE A 596 25.43 -7.99 23.19
C PHE A 596 24.18 -7.66 22.40
N LYS A 597 24.31 -7.61 21.08
CA LYS A 597 23.21 -7.38 20.15
C LYS A 597 22.79 -8.72 19.55
N LEU A 598 21.59 -9.17 19.91
CA LEU A 598 20.96 -10.39 19.41
C LEU A 598 20.13 -10.06 18.16
N TYR A 599 20.48 -10.67 17.03
CA TYR A 599 19.80 -10.45 15.76
C TYR A 599 18.48 -11.19 15.71
N ARG A 600 17.35 -10.53 15.39
CA ARG A 600 16.06 -11.24 15.30
C ARG A 600 15.86 -11.90 13.95
N ARG A 601 16.06 -11.14 12.87
CA ARG A 601 16.14 -11.67 11.50
C ARG A 601 17.55 -12.18 11.25
N ILE A 602 17.67 -13.39 10.70
CA ILE A 602 18.96 -14.02 10.40
C ILE A 602 19.04 -14.38 8.92
N GLU A 603 20.23 -14.31 8.33
CA GLU A 603 20.47 -14.61 6.92
C GLU A 603 21.64 -15.58 6.78
N ASN A 604 21.66 -16.37 5.71
CA ASN A 604 22.75 -17.32 5.49
C ASN A 604 24.04 -16.55 5.13
N GLY A 605 25.04 -16.67 5.99
CA GLY A 605 26.35 -16.03 5.92
C GLY A 605 26.72 -15.32 7.22
N VAL A 606 27.96 -14.85 7.30
CA VAL A 606 28.43 -14.03 8.43
C VAL A 606 27.83 -12.63 8.31
N SER A 607 27.25 -12.11 9.40
CA SER A 607 26.73 -10.74 9.47
C SER A 607 27.81 -9.72 9.05
N PRO A 608 27.47 -8.66 8.27
CA PRO A 608 28.43 -7.64 7.90
C PRO A 608 28.99 -6.92 9.14
N GLU A 609 28.18 -6.73 10.18
CA GLU A 609 28.61 -6.09 11.42
C GLU A 609 29.68 -6.91 12.14
N VAL A 610 29.50 -8.23 12.26
CA VAL A 610 30.50 -9.15 12.83
C VAL A 610 31.80 -9.11 12.03
N GLU A 611 31.69 -9.18 10.71
CA GLU A 611 32.83 -9.19 9.80
C GLU A 611 33.63 -7.87 9.86
N MET A 612 32.93 -6.73 9.83
CA MET A 612 33.51 -5.38 9.86
C MET A 612 34.13 -5.06 11.22
N CYS A 613 33.40 -5.29 12.33
CA CYS A 613 33.88 -4.97 13.66
C CYS A 613 35.06 -5.86 14.07
N SER A 614 35.05 -7.15 13.71
CA SER A 614 36.22 -8.02 13.93
C SER A 614 37.41 -7.56 13.08
N ALA A 615 37.20 -7.22 11.80
CA ALA A 615 38.27 -6.72 10.95
C ALA A 615 38.93 -5.46 11.52
N LEU A 616 38.13 -4.45 11.86
CA LEU A 616 38.61 -3.20 12.40
C LEU A 616 39.29 -3.38 13.76
N SER A 617 38.69 -4.16 14.67
CA SER A 617 39.21 -4.35 16.03
C SER A 617 40.51 -5.16 16.06
N ASP A 618 40.55 -6.28 15.33
CA ASP A 618 41.60 -7.28 15.48
C ASP A 618 42.76 -7.08 14.50
N ARG A 619 42.51 -6.47 13.34
CA ARG A 619 43.47 -6.41 12.22
C ARG A 619 43.89 -5.00 11.82
N THR A 620 43.34 -3.97 12.47
CA THR A 620 43.71 -2.57 12.20
C THR A 620 44.03 -1.80 13.48
N SER A 621 44.58 -0.60 13.33
CA SER A 621 44.83 0.35 14.42
C SER A 621 43.61 1.21 14.77
N PHE A 622 42.47 1.06 14.09
CA PHE A 622 41.28 1.85 14.37
C PHE A 622 40.69 1.48 15.74
N ARG A 623 40.36 2.50 16.55
CA ARG A 623 39.89 2.33 17.95
C ARG A 623 38.55 3.00 18.22
N ASN A 624 38.02 3.79 17.29
CA ASN A 624 36.77 4.55 17.45
C ASN A 624 35.55 3.71 17.02
N LEU A 625 35.49 2.46 17.48
CA LEU A 625 34.34 1.57 17.39
C LEU A 625 34.23 0.78 18.72
N PRO A 626 33.05 0.24 19.07
CA PRO A 626 32.95 -0.77 20.11
C PRO A 626 33.81 -1.98 19.71
N ARG A 627 34.78 -2.33 20.56
CA ARG A 627 35.70 -3.42 20.24
C ARG A 627 34.93 -4.72 20.11
N PHE A 628 35.20 -5.48 19.05
CA PHE A 628 34.64 -6.81 18.87
C PHE A 628 35.24 -7.80 19.89
N LEU A 629 34.37 -8.52 20.61
CA LEU A 629 34.77 -9.47 21.65
C LEU A 629 34.37 -10.91 21.30
N GLY A 630 33.30 -11.09 20.53
CA GLY A 630 32.87 -12.39 20.02
C GLY A 630 31.54 -12.31 19.27
N SER A 631 31.10 -13.44 18.75
CA SER A 631 29.77 -13.59 18.13
C SER A 631 29.16 -14.93 18.45
N VAL A 632 27.84 -15.03 18.38
CA VAL A 632 27.12 -16.30 18.48
C VAL A 632 26.66 -16.68 17.08
N ASN A 633 26.86 -17.94 16.68
CA ASN A 633 26.53 -18.42 15.36
C ASN A 633 25.76 -19.73 15.42
N TYR A 634 24.88 -19.94 14.45
CA TYR A 634 24.14 -21.18 14.21
C TYR A 634 24.65 -21.82 12.91
N GLU A 635 25.09 -23.08 13.00
CA GLU A 635 25.67 -23.81 11.87
C GLU A 635 24.89 -25.09 11.61
N GLN A 636 24.29 -25.22 10.43
CA GLN A 636 23.64 -26.46 9.97
C GLN A 636 24.58 -27.33 9.15
N SER A 637 25.46 -26.69 8.36
CA SER A 637 26.44 -27.33 7.51
C SER A 637 27.58 -26.35 7.23
N ARG A 638 28.63 -26.80 6.52
CA ARG A 638 29.73 -25.91 6.10
C ARG A 638 29.27 -24.71 5.26
N SER A 639 28.17 -24.83 4.52
CA SER A 639 27.63 -23.77 3.64
C SER A 639 26.48 -22.97 4.25
N ASN A 640 25.89 -23.45 5.35
CA ASN A 640 24.73 -22.83 6.00
C ASN A 640 25.11 -22.39 7.41
N ARG A 641 25.62 -21.16 7.52
CA ARG A 641 26.10 -20.55 8.76
C ARG A 641 25.39 -19.23 8.95
N TYR A 642 24.82 -18.98 10.12
CA TYR A 642 24.01 -17.80 10.40
C TYR A 642 24.57 -17.10 11.64
N SER A 643 24.87 -15.81 11.56
CA SER A 643 25.20 -15.03 12.74
C SER A 643 23.94 -14.74 13.55
N LEU A 644 23.94 -15.12 14.83
CA LEU A 644 22.83 -14.91 15.77
C LEU A 644 23.00 -13.65 16.61
N GLY A 645 24.24 -13.18 16.82
CA GLY A 645 24.48 -11.95 17.56
C GLY A 645 25.96 -11.64 17.72
N ILE A 646 26.24 -10.44 18.22
CA ILE A 646 27.59 -9.88 18.37
C ILE A 646 27.80 -9.32 19.78
N LEU A 647 28.96 -9.61 20.38
CA LEU A 647 29.40 -9.08 21.66
C LEU A 647 30.48 -8.04 21.44
N GLN A 648 30.31 -6.88 22.05
CA GLN A 648 31.20 -5.74 21.95
C GLN A 648 31.36 -5.04 23.30
N ASP A 649 32.36 -4.17 23.39
CA ASP A 649 32.46 -3.22 24.51
C ASP A 649 31.21 -2.34 24.55
N TYR A 650 30.66 -2.12 25.73
CA TYR A 650 29.68 -1.07 25.96
C TYR A 650 30.41 0.28 25.96
N VAL A 651 29.86 1.25 25.24
CA VAL A 651 30.45 2.59 25.14
C VAL A 651 29.63 3.55 25.99
N PRO A 652 30.11 3.97 27.18
CA PRO A 652 29.50 5.09 27.90
C PRO A 652 29.53 6.33 27.03
N ASN A 653 28.36 6.93 26.82
CA ASN A 653 28.18 8.07 25.93
C ASN A 653 27.20 9.06 26.56
N GLU A 654 27.31 10.33 26.15
CA GLU A 654 26.43 11.42 26.57
C GLU A 654 25.23 11.59 25.61
N GLY A 655 25.19 10.80 24.54
CA GLY A 655 24.18 10.83 23.48
C GLY A 655 24.77 10.44 22.12
N ASP A 656 23.93 10.46 21.09
CA ASP A 656 24.36 10.32 19.69
C ASP A 656 24.73 11.69 19.09
N ALA A 657 25.47 11.65 17.97
CA ALA A 657 25.88 12.87 17.26
C ALA A 657 24.67 13.59 16.63
N TRP A 658 23.54 12.90 16.47
CA TRP A 658 22.30 13.49 15.98
C TRP A 658 21.73 14.48 17.00
N GLN A 659 21.52 14.06 18.24
CA GLN A 659 21.01 14.91 19.31
C GLN A 659 21.95 16.09 19.59
N LEU A 660 23.26 15.83 19.60
CA LEU A 660 24.28 16.88 19.73
C LEU A 660 24.16 17.96 18.63
N SER A 661 23.95 17.53 17.38
CA SER A 661 23.76 18.43 16.24
C SER A 661 22.47 19.25 16.36
N LEU A 662 21.36 18.63 16.79
CA LEU A 662 20.10 19.33 16.99
C LEU A 662 20.21 20.42 18.07
N ASP A 663 20.95 20.17 19.14
CA ASP A 663 21.13 21.13 20.23
C ASP A 663 22.12 22.26 19.89
N GLN A 664 23.05 22.04 18.97
CA GLN A 664 23.85 23.12 18.38
C GLN A 664 23.01 23.97 17.41
N LEU A 665 22.20 23.33 16.56
CA LEU A 665 21.35 24.02 15.58
C LEU A 665 20.35 24.99 16.21
N LYS A 666 19.75 24.61 17.36
CA LYS A 666 18.87 25.51 18.12
C LYS A 666 19.59 26.80 18.51
N ARG A 667 20.81 26.70 19.05
CA ARG A 667 21.65 27.85 19.43
C ARG A 667 22.03 28.71 18.22
N TYR A 668 22.42 28.05 17.13
CA TYR A 668 22.71 28.74 15.88
C TYR A 668 21.54 29.60 15.37
N TYR A 669 20.31 29.07 15.41
CA TYR A 669 19.13 29.85 15.00
C TYR A 669 18.83 31.02 15.95
N ASP A 670 19.00 30.83 17.26
CA ASP A 670 18.83 31.91 18.24
C ASP A 670 19.84 33.06 17.98
N ASP A 671 21.11 32.73 17.71
CA ASP A 671 22.17 33.70 17.42
C ASP A 671 21.94 34.44 16.09
N VAL A 672 21.45 33.73 15.07
CA VAL A 672 21.04 34.34 13.79
C VAL A 672 19.91 35.34 14.00
N LEU A 673 18.85 34.98 14.75
CA LEU A 673 17.74 35.89 15.03
C LEU A 673 18.19 37.12 15.81
N ALA A 674 19.06 36.95 16.80
CA ALA A 674 19.62 38.07 17.57
C ALA A 674 20.40 39.05 16.68
N LYS A 675 21.17 38.54 15.72
CA LYS A 675 22.01 39.36 14.84
C LYS A 675 21.30 39.89 13.59
N LEU A 676 20.19 39.29 13.16
CA LEU A 676 19.37 39.81 12.07
C LEU A 676 18.90 41.25 12.35
N HIS A 677 18.60 41.58 13.61
CA HIS A 677 18.29 42.95 14.04
C HIS A 677 19.46 43.94 13.88
N ALA A 678 20.71 43.44 13.83
CA ALA A 678 21.91 44.23 13.61
C ALA A 678 22.28 44.40 12.12
N GLY A 679 21.46 43.86 11.19
CA GLY A 679 21.64 44.06 9.75
C GLY A 679 22.72 43.18 9.11
N ILE A 680 22.99 41.99 9.66
CA ILE A 680 23.93 41.05 9.05
C ILE A 680 23.47 40.63 7.65
N ALA A 681 24.42 40.62 6.70
CA ALA A 681 24.16 40.11 5.36
C ALA A 681 24.23 38.58 5.34
N LEU A 682 23.34 37.95 4.57
CA LEU A 682 23.36 36.51 4.35
C LEU A 682 24.64 36.11 3.59
N PRO A 683 25.47 35.18 4.10
CA PRO A 683 26.64 34.71 3.39
C PRO A 683 26.29 34.05 2.05
N ASP A 684 27.18 34.23 1.07
CA ASP A 684 27.10 33.55 -0.21
C ASP A 684 27.11 32.03 -0.01
N LEU A 685 26.43 31.32 -0.91
CA LEU A 685 26.39 29.86 -0.93
C LEU A 685 27.18 29.38 -2.15
N PRO A 686 28.43 28.91 -1.97
CA PRO A 686 29.23 28.38 -3.06
C PRO A 686 28.58 27.14 -3.70
N LYS A 687 28.93 26.87 -4.96
CA LYS A 687 28.55 25.62 -5.61
C LYS A 687 29.36 24.47 -5.05
N LEU A 688 28.76 23.28 -5.07
CA LEU A 688 29.46 22.05 -4.70
C LEU A 688 30.69 21.89 -5.61
N SER A 689 31.87 21.74 -5.03
CA SER A 689 33.12 21.56 -5.75
C SER A 689 33.99 20.51 -5.06
N GLY A 690 34.97 19.97 -5.78
CA GLY A 690 35.98 19.09 -5.18
C GLY A 690 37.16 19.83 -4.54
N ASP A 691 37.14 21.16 -4.58
CA ASP A 691 38.14 22.05 -3.99
C ASP A 691 37.69 22.51 -2.59
N PRO A 692 38.64 22.73 -1.67
CA PRO A 692 38.34 23.29 -0.35
C PRO A 692 37.67 24.65 -0.43
N VAL A 693 36.70 24.90 0.45
CA VAL A 693 35.98 26.17 0.48
C VAL A 693 36.28 26.89 1.78
N LYS A 694 36.75 28.14 1.67
CA LYS A 694 37.02 28.96 2.84
C LYS A 694 35.72 29.31 3.57
N LEU A 695 35.64 28.99 4.86
CA LEU A 695 34.53 29.36 5.72
C LEU A 695 34.51 30.89 5.95
N PRO A 696 33.40 31.60 5.67
CA PRO A 696 33.29 33.04 5.94
C PRO A 696 33.43 33.37 7.43
N GLU A 697 33.99 34.53 7.77
CA GLU A 697 34.19 34.96 9.16
C GLU A 697 32.90 34.96 9.98
N LEU A 698 31.78 35.40 9.38
CA LEU A 698 30.47 35.37 10.03
C LEU A 698 30.01 33.93 10.36
N MET A 699 30.30 32.96 9.48
CA MET A 699 29.94 31.56 9.73
C MET A 699 30.85 30.94 10.79
N HIS A 700 32.13 31.30 10.83
CA HIS A 700 33.01 30.93 11.95
C HIS A 700 32.46 31.43 13.28
N GLU A 701 32.00 32.68 13.33
CA GLU A 701 31.44 33.27 14.54
C GLU A 701 30.12 32.60 14.98
N LEU A 702 29.22 32.31 14.04
CA LEU A 702 27.91 31.69 14.32
C LEU A 702 27.99 30.19 14.66
N LEU A 703 28.90 29.45 14.04
CA LEU A 703 29.06 28.01 14.32
C LEU A 703 29.86 27.78 15.61
N GLY A 704 30.87 28.63 15.84
CA GLY A 704 31.78 28.55 16.97
C GLY A 704 32.87 27.49 16.82
N GLU A 705 34.09 27.83 17.27
CA GLU A 705 35.28 26.97 17.21
C GLU A 705 35.08 25.60 17.87
N ALA A 706 34.35 25.54 18.98
CA ALA A 706 34.12 24.30 19.70
C ALA A 706 33.29 23.29 18.88
N TRP A 707 32.32 23.76 18.10
CA TRP A 707 31.51 22.90 17.25
C TRP A 707 32.27 22.49 15.99
N LEU A 708 32.98 23.42 15.36
CA LEU A 708 33.84 23.12 14.21
C LEU A 708 34.86 22.04 14.57
N GLY A 709 35.55 22.16 15.70
CA GLY A 709 36.46 21.12 16.19
C GLY A 709 35.80 19.76 16.48
N MET A 710 34.50 19.70 16.75
CA MET A 710 33.76 18.42 16.83
C MET A 710 33.52 17.84 15.43
N VAL A 711 33.12 18.68 14.47
CA VAL A 711 32.92 18.26 13.06
C VAL A 711 34.25 17.77 12.46
N GLU A 712 35.38 18.42 12.78
CA GLU A 712 36.72 17.97 12.41
C GLU A 712 37.00 16.57 12.95
N LYS A 713 36.83 16.35 14.25
CA LYS A 713 37.02 15.02 14.86
C LYS A 713 36.14 13.96 14.21
N LEU A 714 34.89 14.29 13.92
CA LEU A 714 33.99 13.38 13.23
C LEU A 714 34.54 13.00 11.85
N ALA A 715 34.99 13.98 11.06
CA ALA A 715 35.63 13.75 9.75
C ALA A 715 36.91 12.92 9.86
N GLU A 716 37.76 13.21 10.83
CA GLU A 716 38.97 12.45 11.12
C GLU A 716 38.64 10.98 11.44
N ARG A 717 37.63 10.72 12.28
CA ARG A 717 37.23 9.33 12.61
C ARG A 717 36.63 8.61 11.42
N THR A 718 35.87 9.29 10.57
CA THR A 718 35.39 8.70 9.31
C THR A 718 36.56 8.35 8.38
N ALA A 719 37.56 9.24 8.25
CA ALA A 719 38.75 9.01 7.43
C ALA A 719 39.60 7.86 7.99
N ASP A 720 39.87 7.86 9.29
CA ASP A 720 40.63 6.81 9.99
C ASP A 720 39.97 5.43 9.78
N MET A 721 38.63 5.36 9.84
CA MET A 721 37.86 4.13 9.57
C MET A 721 38.08 3.65 8.12
N HIS A 722 37.92 4.53 7.13
CA HIS A 722 38.09 4.15 5.73
C HIS A 722 39.53 3.78 5.38
N LEU A 723 40.52 4.49 5.91
CA LEU A 723 41.94 4.16 5.74
C LEU A 723 42.26 2.81 6.38
N ALA A 724 41.72 2.52 7.57
CA ALA A 724 41.88 1.23 8.22
C ALA A 724 41.28 0.08 7.39
N LEU A 725 40.08 0.26 6.83
CA LEU A 725 39.46 -0.72 5.94
C LEU A 725 40.25 -0.91 4.64
N ALA A 726 40.79 0.17 4.08
CA ALA A 726 41.61 0.13 2.88
C ALA A 726 42.96 -0.59 3.10
N SER A 727 43.52 -0.51 4.31
CA SER A 727 44.80 -1.14 4.66
C SER A 727 44.80 -2.67 4.67
N LEU A 728 43.62 -3.30 4.63
CA LEU A 728 43.43 -4.76 4.70
C LEU A 728 43.66 -5.43 3.32
N GLU A 729 44.81 -5.19 2.70
CA GLU A 729 45.14 -5.64 1.34
C GLU A 729 45.24 -7.17 1.20
N SER A 730 45.63 -7.88 2.27
CA SER A 730 45.86 -9.32 2.24
C SER A 730 44.57 -10.16 2.34
N ASP A 731 43.44 -9.56 2.71
CA ASP A 731 42.16 -10.26 2.82
C ASP A 731 41.28 -9.95 1.60
N PRO A 732 40.98 -10.92 0.71
CA PRO A 732 40.16 -10.68 -0.48
C PRO A 732 38.79 -10.04 -0.19
N ALA A 733 38.20 -10.25 0.99
CA ALA A 733 36.92 -9.65 1.37
C ALA A 733 37.01 -8.14 1.62
N PHE A 734 38.21 -7.62 1.94
CA PHE A 734 38.47 -6.22 2.28
C PHE A 734 39.41 -5.52 1.30
N ALA A 735 40.29 -6.27 0.64
CA ALA A 735 41.32 -5.77 -0.27
C ALA A 735 40.72 -4.78 -1.26
N PRO A 736 41.26 -3.54 -1.32
CA PRO A 736 40.76 -2.52 -2.22
C PRO A 736 40.70 -3.01 -3.67
N GLU A 737 39.62 -2.68 -4.37
CA GLU A 737 39.42 -3.03 -5.77
C GLU A 737 39.46 -1.79 -6.66
N PRO A 738 39.99 -1.87 -7.88
CA PRO A 738 39.99 -0.74 -8.80
C PRO A 738 38.55 -0.32 -9.15
N PHE A 739 38.31 0.99 -9.21
CA PHE A 739 37.06 1.57 -9.69
C PHE A 739 37.00 1.49 -11.22
N THR A 740 36.65 0.32 -11.76
CA THR A 740 36.68 0.08 -13.21
C THR A 740 35.59 0.83 -13.96
N THR A 741 35.78 1.06 -15.26
CA THR A 741 34.77 1.65 -16.15
C THR A 741 33.49 0.82 -16.23
N LEU A 742 33.59 -0.50 -16.12
CA LEU A 742 32.43 -1.41 -16.02
C LEU A 742 31.66 -1.17 -14.72
N TYR A 743 32.36 -1.00 -13.60
CA TYR A 743 31.72 -0.67 -12.33
C TYR A 743 31.06 0.72 -12.37
N GLN A 744 31.74 1.74 -12.93
CA GLN A 744 31.17 3.06 -13.20
C GLN A 744 29.86 2.98 -13.97
N ARG A 745 29.81 2.16 -15.03
CA ARG A 745 28.59 1.95 -15.81
C ARG A 745 27.50 1.26 -15.00
N SER A 746 27.85 0.26 -14.18
CA SER A 746 26.93 -0.46 -13.32
C SER A 746 26.29 0.47 -12.27
N ILE A 747 27.08 1.29 -11.57
CA ILE A 747 26.54 2.23 -10.57
C ILE A 747 25.67 3.30 -11.22
N TYR A 748 26.05 3.82 -12.39
CA TYR A 748 25.24 4.78 -13.14
C TYR A 748 23.86 4.21 -13.46
N GLN A 749 23.81 2.97 -13.97
CA GLN A 749 22.53 2.31 -14.27
C GLN A 749 21.70 2.08 -13.00
N ALA A 750 22.32 1.68 -11.90
CA ALA A 750 21.63 1.49 -10.62
C ALA A 750 21.04 2.82 -10.08
N MET A 751 21.79 3.92 -10.16
CA MET A 751 21.32 5.26 -9.77
C MET A 751 20.14 5.73 -10.65
N CYS A 752 20.23 5.53 -11.97
CA CYS A 752 19.13 5.85 -12.88
C CYS A 752 17.88 5.02 -12.61
N GLU A 753 18.04 3.72 -12.33
CA GLU A 753 16.94 2.83 -12.00
C GLU A 753 16.25 3.24 -10.69
N GLN A 754 17.03 3.65 -9.68
CA GLN A 754 16.49 4.15 -8.41
C GLN A 754 15.63 5.41 -8.62
N VAL A 755 16.08 6.36 -9.44
CA VAL A 755 15.28 7.55 -9.80
C VAL A 755 13.99 7.16 -10.51
N LYS A 756 14.04 6.23 -11.49
CA LYS A 756 12.83 5.79 -12.21
C LYS A 756 11.80 5.18 -11.25
N ARG A 757 12.23 4.31 -10.32
CA ARG A 757 11.36 3.72 -9.31
C ARG A 757 10.75 4.77 -8.40
N THR A 758 11.55 5.72 -7.91
CA THR A 758 11.05 6.82 -7.09
C THR A 758 10.08 7.72 -7.86
N VAL A 759 10.29 7.97 -9.15
CA VAL A 759 9.36 8.73 -10.00
C VAL A 759 8.03 8.00 -10.17
N ILE A 760 8.04 6.67 -10.34
CA ILE A 760 6.82 5.85 -10.38
C ILE A 760 6.08 5.97 -9.04
N LEU A 761 6.79 5.77 -7.93
CA LEU A 761 6.21 5.86 -6.58
C LEU A 761 5.61 7.24 -6.29
N ILE A 762 6.34 8.33 -6.61
CA ILE A 762 5.81 9.71 -6.45
C ILE A 762 4.53 9.86 -7.27
N ARG A 763 4.45 9.35 -8.50
CA ARG A 763 3.22 9.46 -9.31
C ARG A 763 2.04 8.73 -8.67
N GLU A 764 2.29 7.62 -7.99
CA GLU A 764 1.26 6.81 -7.32
C GLU A 764 0.74 7.47 -6.05
N ILE A 765 1.60 8.06 -5.21
CA ILE A 765 1.22 8.54 -3.88
C ILE A 765 1.15 10.06 -3.73
N LYS A 766 1.60 10.85 -4.72
CA LYS A 766 1.59 12.32 -4.64
C LYS A 766 0.21 12.87 -4.26
N SER A 767 -0.88 12.30 -4.77
CA SER A 767 -2.24 12.76 -4.49
C SER A 767 -2.70 12.53 -3.04
N THR A 768 -2.00 11.70 -2.27
CA THR A 768 -2.30 11.43 -0.85
C THR A 768 -1.46 12.27 0.10
N LEU A 769 -0.50 13.06 -0.40
CA LEU A 769 0.36 13.94 0.40
C LEU A 769 -0.27 15.33 0.60
N PRO A 770 0.09 16.08 1.66
CA PRO A 770 -0.29 17.49 1.85
C PRO A 770 0.06 18.39 0.66
N GLU A 771 -0.72 19.45 0.42
CA GLU A 771 -0.64 20.34 -0.76
C GLU A 771 0.77 20.86 -1.06
N GLU A 772 1.49 21.29 -0.02
CA GLU A 772 2.88 21.76 -0.11
C GLU A 772 3.82 20.68 -0.66
N GLN A 773 3.70 19.44 -0.17
CA GLN A 773 4.48 18.30 -0.67
C GLN A 773 4.06 17.90 -2.09
N GLN A 774 2.79 18.10 -2.47
CA GLN A 774 2.34 17.86 -3.85
C GLN A 774 3.01 18.82 -4.85
N GLN A 775 3.16 20.10 -4.48
CA GLN A 775 3.83 21.09 -5.31
C GLN A 775 5.31 20.71 -5.52
N LEU A 776 6.00 20.33 -4.45
CA LEU A 776 7.39 19.85 -4.51
C LEU A 776 7.54 18.57 -5.35
N CYS A 777 6.65 17.58 -5.16
CA CYS A 777 6.60 16.38 -5.99
C CYS A 777 6.37 16.72 -7.47
N SER A 778 5.52 17.70 -7.79
CA SER A 778 5.28 18.16 -9.17
C SER A 778 6.56 18.72 -9.78
N LEU A 779 7.27 19.57 -9.03
CA LEU A 779 8.50 20.19 -9.48
C LEU A 779 9.60 19.15 -9.71
N LEU A 780 9.73 18.17 -8.81
CA LEU A 780 10.68 17.06 -8.95
C LEU A 780 10.36 16.21 -10.19
N LEU A 781 9.08 15.87 -10.42
CA LEU A 781 8.66 15.16 -11.63
C LEU A 781 8.97 15.93 -12.91
N GLN A 782 8.87 17.26 -12.92
CA GLN A 782 9.29 18.08 -14.06
C GLN A 782 10.82 18.05 -14.25
N LYS A 783 11.57 18.13 -13.14
CA LYS A 783 13.04 18.14 -13.15
C LYS A 783 13.69 16.75 -13.18
N HIS A 784 12.95 15.64 -13.28
CA HIS A 784 13.52 14.28 -13.21
C HIS A 784 14.64 14.01 -14.24
N LYS A 785 14.58 14.63 -15.44
CA LYS A 785 15.67 14.54 -16.42
C LYS A 785 16.95 15.22 -15.92
N GLN A 786 16.82 16.36 -15.23
CA GLN A 786 17.94 17.06 -14.61
C GLN A 786 18.55 16.24 -13.45
N ILE A 787 17.71 15.48 -12.71
CA ILE A 787 18.18 14.52 -11.69
C ILE A 787 19.03 13.43 -12.33
N LEU A 788 18.57 12.83 -13.44
CA LEU A 788 19.32 11.81 -14.16
C LEU A 788 20.65 12.36 -14.73
N GLN A 789 20.65 13.62 -15.19
CA GLN A 789 21.86 14.31 -15.68
C GLN A 789 22.92 14.50 -14.60
N GLN A 790 22.55 14.52 -13.30
CA GLN A 790 23.53 14.62 -12.21
C GLN A 790 24.48 13.41 -12.17
N PHE A 791 24.07 12.26 -12.72
CA PHE A 791 24.87 11.04 -12.73
C PHE A 791 25.76 10.91 -13.98
N ASP A 792 25.50 11.68 -15.04
CA ASP A 792 26.24 11.59 -16.31
C ASP A 792 27.76 11.78 -16.17
N PRO A 793 28.27 12.68 -15.30
CA PRO A 793 29.72 12.84 -15.12
C PRO A 793 30.44 11.55 -14.67
N VAL A 794 29.77 10.67 -13.93
CA VAL A 794 30.35 9.40 -13.45
C VAL A 794 30.71 8.45 -14.59
N ARG A 795 30.12 8.61 -15.78
CA ARG A 795 30.42 7.79 -16.97
C ARG A 795 31.17 8.56 -18.07
N ALA A 796 31.44 9.85 -17.87
CA ALA A 796 32.02 10.72 -18.90
C ALA A 796 33.53 10.47 -19.07
N GLU A 797 34.25 10.25 -17.97
CA GLU A 797 35.66 9.92 -17.95
C GLU A 797 35.95 8.78 -16.96
N LYS A 798 37.10 8.12 -17.09
CA LYS A 798 37.55 7.12 -16.12
C LYS A 798 37.90 7.83 -14.82
N ILE A 799 37.33 7.38 -13.71
CA ILE A 799 37.60 7.95 -12.39
C ILE A 799 38.66 7.08 -11.71
N ASP A 800 39.79 7.69 -11.38
CA ASP A 800 40.93 6.99 -10.80
C ASP A 800 40.80 6.96 -9.28
N THR A 801 40.19 5.88 -8.78
CA THR A 801 40.03 5.62 -7.34
C THR A 801 39.85 4.13 -7.04
N LEU A 802 39.75 3.79 -5.76
CA LEU A 802 39.52 2.43 -5.27
C LEU A 802 38.13 2.28 -4.64
N LYS A 803 37.65 1.05 -4.63
CA LYS A 803 36.47 0.59 -3.89
C LYS A 803 36.96 -0.19 -2.68
N ILE A 804 36.41 0.11 -1.52
CA ILE A 804 36.74 -0.57 -0.27
C ILE A 804 35.46 -1.07 0.40
N ARG A 805 35.61 -1.87 1.46
CA ARG A 805 34.51 -2.06 2.41
C ARG A 805 34.23 -0.73 3.10
N ILE A 806 32.96 -0.42 3.29
CA ILE A 806 32.46 0.83 3.89
C ILE A 806 31.41 0.49 4.95
N HIS A 807 30.97 1.47 5.72
CA HIS A 807 29.88 1.32 6.69
C HIS A 807 28.55 1.01 5.96
N GLY A 808 28.25 1.73 4.88
CA GLY A 808 27.15 1.42 3.96
C GLY A 808 25.79 2.02 4.35
N ASP A 809 25.56 2.34 5.62
CA ASP A 809 24.43 3.14 6.11
C ASP A 809 24.85 4.20 7.15
N TYR A 810 25.82 5.04 6.79
CA TYR A 810 26.45 5.99 7.71
C TYR A 810 25.65 7.30 7.85
N HIS A 811 25.29 7.68 9.08
CA HIS A 811 24.63 8.94 9.43
C HIS A 811 24.88 9.30 10.92
N LEU A 812 24.47 10.49 11.37
CA LEU A 812 24.74 10.99 12.73
C LEU A 812 24.18 10.09 13.87
N GLY A 813 23.12 9.33 13.58
CA GLY A 813 22.53 8.38 14.54
C GLY A 813 23.40 7.13 14.77
N GLN A 814 24.34 6.85 13.87
CA GLN A 814 25.29 5.73 13.98
C GLN A 814 26.64 6.15 14.58
N VAL A 815 26.65 7.32 15.22
CA VAL A 815 27.84 7.88 15.85
C VAL A 815 27.50 8.31 17.26
N LEU A 816 28.19 7.73 18.24
CA LEU A 816 28.04 8.05 19.65
C LEU A 816 29.06 9.11 20.07
N TYR A 817 28.65 10.06 20.91
CA TYR A 817 29.53 11.06 21.49
C TYR A 817 29.90 10.71 22.93
N THR A 818 31.20 10.58 23.20
CA THR A 818 31.75 10.15 24.49
C THR A 818 32.07 11.31 25.46
N GLY A 819 31.66 12.54 25.13
CA GLY A 819 32.07 13.76 25.84
C GLY A 819 33.39 14.37 25.34
N LYS A 820 34.20 13.62 24.59
CA LYS A 820 35.49 14.09 24.04
C LYS A 820 35.80 13.66 22.60
N ASP A 821 35.24 12.54 22.15
CA ASP A 821 35.51 11.93 20.85
C ASP A 821 34.27 11.15 20.36
N PHE A 822 34.29 10.73 19.09
CA PHE A 822 33.22 9.99 18.44
C PHE A 822 33.54 8.50 18.30
N VAL A 823 32.50 7.67 18.40
CA VAL A 823 32.57 6.22 18.22
C VAL A 823 31.52 5.79 17.20
N ILE A 824 31.95 5.07 16.16
CA ILE A 824 31.08 4.60 15.06
C ILE A 824 30.52 3.22 15.40
N ILE A 825 29.21 3.04 15.23
CA ILE A 825 28.48 1.81 15.57
C ILE A 825 27.62 1.34 14.38
N ASP A 826 27.07 0.12 14.46
CA ASP A 826 26.06 -0.42 13.53
C ASP A 826 26.53 -0.64 12.07
N PHE A 827 27.60 -1.41 11.90
CA PHE A 827 28.15 -1.82 10.59
C PHE A 827 27.30 -2.88 9.87
N GLU A 828 26.00 -2.91 10.12
CA GLU A 828 25.07 -3.87 9.51
C GLU A 828 24.80 -3.54 8.02
N GLY A 829 24.98 -2.28 7.62
CA GLY A 829 24.61 -1.77 6.30
C GLY A 829 23.09 -1.62 6.14
N GLU A 830 22.63 -1.15 4.97
CA GLU A 830 21.20 -0.86 4.74
C GLU A 830 20.30 -2.11 4.91
N PRO A 831 19.41 -2.17 5.92
CA PRO A 831 18.65 -3.39 6.27
C PRO A 831 17.72 -3.92 5.16
N ALA A 832 17.32 -3.06 4.22
CA ALA A 832 16.47 -3.43 3.10
C ALA A 832 17.20 -4.24 2.01
N LYS A 833 18.54 -4.31 2.06
CA LYS A 833 19.38 -5.01 1.06
C LYS A 833 19.79 -6.39 1.51
N SER A 834 19.94 -7.31 0.56
CA SER A 834 20.40 -8.67 0.83
C SER A 834 21.81 -8.66 1.44
N LEU A 835 22.14 -9.69 2.24
CA LEU A 835 23.48 -9.86 2.81
C LEU A 835 24.61 -9.71 1.77
N SER A 836 24.41 -10.29 0.59
CA SER A 836 25.39 -10.24 -0.50
C SER A 836 25.64 -8.81 -0.98
N GLU A 837 24.58 -8.00 -1.11
CA GLU A 837 24.68 -6.61 -1.53
C GLU A 837 25.34 -5.71 -0.48
N ARG A 838 25.07 -5.97 0.82
CA ARG A 838 25.63 -5.24 1.95
C ARG A 838 27.15 -5.43 2.09
N LYS A 839 27.70 -6.55 1.57
CA LYS A 839 29.14 -6.85 1.60
C LYS A 839 29.93 -6.33 0.40
N ILE A 840 29.27 -5.80 -0.63
CA ILE A 840 29.96 -5.33 -1.84
C ILE A 840 30.84 -4.13 -1.50
N LYS A 841 32.09 -4.13 -1.99
CA LYS A 841 33.00 -2.98 -1.89
C LYS A 841 32.47 -1.81 -2.73
N ARG A 842 32.43 -0.61 -2.13
CA ARG A 842 31.87 0.61 -2.72
C ARG A 842 32.88 1.76 -2.60
N SER A 843 32.56 2.85 -3.27
CA SER A 843 33.27 4.11 -3.08
C SER A 843 32.92 4.72 -1.71
N VAL A 844 33.92 5.33 -1.05
CA VAL A 844 33.77 6.04 0.23
C VAL A 844 32.77 7.20 0.15
N PHE A 845 32.53 7.73 -1.05
CA PHE A 845 31.58 8.81 -1.29
C PHE A 845 30.13 8.42 -0.94
N ARG A 846 29.83 7.13 -0.81
CA ARG A 846 28.53 6.67 -0.29
C ARG A 846 28.35 7.02 1.19
N ASP A 847 29.36 6.77 2.02
CA ASP A 847 29.30 7.08 3.46
C ASP A 847 29.42 8.59 3.69
N ILE A 848 30.30 9.27 2.96
CA ILE A 848 30.42 10.74 2.99
C ILE A 848 29.06 11.38 2.66
N SER A 849 28.42 10.96 1.58
CA SER A 849 27.10 11.48 1.19
C SER A 849 26.02 11.18 2.23
N GLY A 850 26.07 10.03 2.90
CA GLY A 850 25.18 9.70 4.01
C GLY A 850 25.30 10.70 5.16
N MET A 851 26.52 11.05 5.55
CA MET A 851 26.76 12.04 6.60
C MET A 851 26.32 13.45 6.18
N LEU A 852 26.61 13.87 4.95
CA LEU A 852 26.18 15.18 4.43
C LEU A 852 24.65 15.33 4.40
N ARG A 853 23.94 14.29 3.95
CA ARG A 853 22.48 14.26 4.03
C ARG A 853 21.99 14.29 5.48
N SER A 854 22.69 13.63 6.40
CA SER A 854 22.36 13.68 7.82
C SER A 854 22.47 15.10 8.40
N PHE A 855 23.46 15.92 8.00
CA PHE A 855 23.53 17.33 8.40
C PHE A 855 22.38 18.16 7.83
N ASP A 856 22.06 17.99 6.55
CA ASP A 856 20.92 18.65 5.89
C ASP A 856 19.60 18.29 6.61
N TYR A 857 19.37 17.00 6.89
CA TYR A 857 18.20 16.54 7.64
C TYR A 857 18.12 17.15 9.05
N ALA A 858 19.23 17.24 9.78
CA ALA A 858 19.25 17.81 11.12
C ALA A 858 18.83 19.29 11.10
N ALA A 859 19.37 20.07 10.17
CA ALA A 859 19.09 21.50 10.03
C ALA A 859 17.59 21.78 9.84
N PHE A 860 16.93 21.02 8.96
CA PHE A 860 15.49 21.17 8.71
C PHE A 860 14.60 20.53 9.78
N ASN A 861 15.04 19.46 10.47
CA ASN A 861 14.26 18.81 11.52
C ASN A 861 13.90 19.78 12.65
N VAL A 862 14.88 20.56 13.12
CA VAL A 862 14.69 21.56 14.18
C VAL A 862 13.65 22.62 13.76
N LEU A 863 13.72 23.12 12.52
CA LEU A 863 12.80 24.12 11.99
C LEU A 863 11.36 23.60 11.84
N HIS A 864 11.18 22.33 11.48
CA HIS A 864 9.86 21.75 11.18
C HIS A 864 9.14 21.20 12.41
N ARG A 865 9.87 20.76 13.45
CA ARG A 865 9.31 20.17 14.68
C ARG A 865 9.29 21.12 15.88
N GLY A 866 10.04 22.21 15.84
CA GLY A 866 10.09 23.23 16.88
C GLY A 866 8.93 24.23 16.85
N SER A 867 7.71 23.83 16.49
CA SER A 867 6.55 24.72 16.32
C SER A 867 6.10 25.44 17.61
N SER A 868 6.68 25.10 18.76
CA SER A 868 6.52 25.82 20.04
C SER A 868 7.68 26.79 20.36
N VAL A 869 8.78 26.77 19.60
CA VAL A 869 10.02 27.50 19.89
C VAL A 869 10.22 28.71 18.98
N PHE A 870 9.88 28.62 17.69
CA PHE A 870 10.05 29.71 16.73
C PHE A 870 8.70 30.26 16.24
N ARG A 871 8.62 31.58 16.00
CA ARG A 871 7.42 32.20 15.41
C ARG A 871 7.31 31.81 13.94
N SER A 872 6.09 31.70 13.44
CA SER A 872 5.82 31.35 12.04
C SER A 872 6.41 32.35 11.03
N GLU A 873 6.56 33.62 11.42
CA GLU A 873 7.15 34.71 10.62
C GLU A 873 8.68 34.57 10.43
N ASP A 874 9.39 34.04 11.42
CA ASP A 874 10.86 33.91 11.39
C ASP A 874 11.33 32.70 10.58
N ARG A 875 10.46 31.70 10.42
CA ARG A 875 10.79 30.42 9.77
C ARG A 875 11.26 30.59 8.33
N ALA A 876 10.61 31.45 7.55
CA ALA A 876 10.98 31.70 6.15
C ALA A 876 12.38 32.33 6.00
N VAL A 877 12.79 33.14 6.97
CA VAL A 877 14.14 33.74 6.99
C VAL A 877 15.18 32.69 7.40
N LEU A 878 14.87 31.88 8.42
CA LEU A 878 15.78 30.86 8.95
C LEU A 878 16.06 29.70 7.99
N GLU A 879 15.17 29.41 7.05
CA GLU A 879 15.41 28.40 6.00
C GLU A 879 16.69 28.69 5.20
N GLN A 880 16.92 29.96 4.83
CA GLN A 880 18.12 30.35 4.09
C GLN A 880 19.39 30.19 4.94
N TRP A 881 19.30 30.37 6.25
CA TRP A 881 20.41 30.17 7.20
C TRP A 881 20.67 28.70 7.50
N ALA A 882 19.63 27.86 7.50
CA ALA A 882 19.75 26.41 7.58
C ALA A 882 20.58 25.85 6.41
N ASP A 883 20.37 26.40 5.21
CA ASP A 883 21.15 26.03 4.03
C ASP A 883 22.64 26.33 4.20
N ARG A 884 22.99 27.50 4.74
CA ARG A 884 24.39 27.88 4.98
C ARG A 884 25.00 27.01 6.07
N TRP A 885 24.26 26.74 7.14
CA TRP A 885 24.73 25.84 8.18
C TRP A 885 25.06 24.46 7.62
N SER A 886 24.11 23.84 6.90
CA SER A 886 24.28 22.51 6.32
C SER A 886 25.44 22.45 5.32
N PHE A 887 25.54 23.45 4.44
CA PHE A 887 26.62 23.52 3.46
C PHE A 887 27.98 23.69 4.13
N TYR A 888 28.16 24.68 4.98
CA TYR A 888 29.46 25.00 5.56
C TYR A 888 29.94 23.95 6.56
N VAL A 889 29.05 23.37 7.37
CA VAL A 889 29.39 22.22 8.23
C VAL A 889 29.76 21.00 7.40
N GLY A 890 28.97 20.70 6.35
CA GLY A 890 29.26 19.60 5.44
C GLY A 890 30.58 19.78 4.68
N GLN A 891 30.87 20.99 4.23
CA GLN A 891 32.09 21.32 3.51
C GLN A 891 33.32 21.25 4.43
N HIS A 892 33.21 21.75 5.66
CA HIS A 892 34.26 21.61 6.66
C HIS A 892 34.55 20.14 6.99
N PHE A 893 33.51 19.31 7.08
CA PHE A 893 33.68 17.86 7.22
C PHE A 893 34.41 17.23 6.02
N ILE A 894 34.04 17.60 4.79
CA ILE A 894 34.66 17.07 3.56
C ILE A 894 36.12 17.51 3.44
N ASP A 895 36.42 18.78 3.72
CA ASP A 895 37.76 19.36 3.58
C ASP A 895 38.72 18.67 4.54
N THR A 896 38.34 18.50 5.80
CA THR A 896 39.11 17.75 6.80
C THR A 896 39.27 16.28 6.39
N TYR A 897 38.22 15.65 5.86
CA TYR A 897 38.29 14.27 5.37
C TYR A 897 39.26 14.12 4.19
N PHE A 898 39.24 15.04 3.21
CA PHE A 898 40.14 15.02 2.06
C PHE A 898 41.59 15.32 2.44
N GLU A 899 41.80 16.24 3.39
CA GLU A 899 43.14 16.48 3.94
C GLU A 899 43.69 15.21 4.60
N LYS A 900 42.88 14.54 5.42
CA LYS A 900 43.29 13.31 6.13
C LYS A 900 43.55 12.13 5.21
N THR A 901 42.84 12.05 4.09
CA THR A 901 42.97 10.97 3.10
C THR A 901 43.90 11.33 1.94
N ALA A 902 44.54 12.51 1.99
CA ALA A 902 45.47 12.94 0.96
C ALA A 902 46.61 11.94 0.77
N GLY A 903 46.89 11.59 -0.51
CA GLY A 903 47.90 10.60 -0.87
C GLY A 903 47.42 9.15 -0.83
N CYS A 904 46.14 8.89 -0.53
CA CYS A 904 45.53 7.56 -0.65
C CYS A 904 44.60 7.49 -1.87
N ASP A 905 44.61 6.35 -2.57
CA ASP A 905 43.83 6.15 -3.81
C ASP A 905 42.31 5.95 -3.58
N ILE A 906 41.85 5.91 -2.32
CA ILE A 906 40.41 5.77 -1.99
C ILE A 906 39.60 7.05 -2.28
N VAL A 907 40.28 8.18 -2.49
CA VAL A 907 39.70 9.45 -2.94
C VAL A 907 40.46 9.88 -4.20
N PRO A 908 39.79 10.28 -5.30
CA PRO A 908 40.48 10.78 -6.49
C PRO A 908 41.41 11.95 -6.16
N ALA A 909 42.58 12.02 -6.78
CA ALA A 909 43.49 13.17 -6.64
C ALA A 909 42.95 14.43 -7.35
N ASP A 910 42.24 14.23 -8.47
CA ASP A 910 41.64 15.30 -9.27
C ASP A 910 40.37 15.87 -8.60
N PRO A 911 40.33 17.16 -8.23
CA PRO A 911 39.16 17.81 -7.66
C PRO A 911 37.90 17.64 -8.52
N LYS A 912 38.03 17.65 -9.84
CA LYS A 912 36.89 17.48 -10.75
C LYS A 912 36.25 16.10 -10.61
N GLN A 913 37.05 15.06 -10.43
CA GLN A 913 36.56 13.70 -10.20
C GLN A 913 35.90 13.56 -8.81
N ARG A 914 36.39 14.27 -7.79
CA ARG A 914 35.74 14.33 -6.47
C ARG A 914 34.35 14.95 -6.57
N GLU A 915 34.23 16.09 -7.26
CA GLU A 915 32.95 16.76 -7.51
C GLU A 915 31.96 15.81 -8.20
N HIS A 916 32.38 15.13 -9.26
CA HIS A 916 31.54 14.17 -9.99
C HIS A 916 30.98 13.06 -9.08
N LEU A 917 31.82 12.49 -8.20
CA LEU A 917 31.39 11.46 -7.26
C LEU A 917 30.47 12.01 -6.17
N MET A 918 30.80 13.16 -5.57
CA MET A 918 29.96 13.82 -4.55
C MET A 918 28.57 14.11 -5.10
N ARG A 919 28.51 14.75 -6.26
CA ARG A 919 27.25 15.10 -6.93
C ARG A 919 26.36 13.88 -7.17
N ALA A 920 26.95 12.79 -7.68
CA ALA A 920 26.20 11.58 -7.97
C ALA A 920 25.75 10.83 -6.71
N TYR A 921 26.62 10.64 -5.71
CA TYR A 921 26.28 9.91 -4.50
C TYR A 921 25.34 10.70 -3.58
N LEU A 922 25.47 12.02 -3.50
CA LEU A 922 24.58 12.89 -2.73
C LEU A 922 23.17 12.87 -3.30
N MET A 923 23.04 13.03 -4.63
CA MET A 923 21.74 12.92 -5.31
C MET A 923 21.15 11.51 -5.14
N ASN A 924 21.95 10.46 -5.28
CA ASN A 924 21.47 9.09 -5.11
C ASN A 924 20.97 8.80 -3.69
N LYS A 925 21.65 9.33 -2.65
CA LYS A 925 21.20 9.17 -1.26
C LYS A 925 19.91 9.95 -1.00
N ALA A 926 19.78 11.18 -1.50
CA ALA A 926 18.55 11.97 -1.38
C ALA A 926 17.33 11.28 -2.04
N VAL A 927 17.52 10.67 -3.21
CA VAL A 927 16.47 9.89 -3.90
C VAL A 927 16.10 8.62 -3.13
N TYR A 928 17.08 7.99 -2.47
CA TYR A 928 16.85 6.81 -1.62
C TYR A 928 16.01 7.18 -0.40
N GLU A 929 16.38 8.26 0.29
CA GLU A 929 15.66 8.79 1.45
C GLU A 929 14.22 9.15 1.10
N LEU A 930 14.01 9.80 -0.05
CA LEU A 930 12.67 10.08 -0.54
C LEU A 930 11.84 8.80 -0.70
N ASN A 931 12.41 7.77 -1.33
CA ASN A 931 11.72 6.49 -1.51
C ASN A 931 11.37 5.83 -0.16
N TYR A 932 12.30 5.88 0.79
CA TYR A 932 12.09 5.33 2.13
C TYR A 932 10.98 6.06 2.89
N GLU A 933 11.00 7.40 2.93
CA GLU A 933 9.97 8.19 3.63
C GLU A 933 8.61 8.06 2.96
N LEU A 934 8.56 8.03 1.63
CA LEU A 934 7.32 7.82 0.88
C LEU A 934 6.63 6.48 1.17
N ASN A 935 7.39 5.42 1.48
CA ASN A 935 6.83 4.11 1.82
C ASN A 935 6.51 3.93 3.31
N ASN A 936 7.25 4.59 4.22
CA ASN A 936 7.15 4.32 5.65
C ASN A 936 6.52 5.47 6.46
N ARG A 937 6.78 6.71 6.07
CA ARG A 937 6.33 7.93 6.78
C ARG A 937 6.03 9.05 5.77
N PRO A 938 4.98 8.94 4.95
CA PRO A 938 4.76 9.85 3.82
C PRO A 938 4.75 11.34 4.19
N LEU A 939 4.29 11.68 5.40
CA LEU A 939 4.28 13.05 5.94
C LEU A 939 5.68 13.66 6.14
N TRP A 940 6.75 12.86 6.17
CA TRP A 940 8.14 13.31 6.32
C TRP A 940 8.84 13.52 4.97
N ALA A 941 8.16 13.28 3.85
CA ALA A 941 8.75 13.40 2.52
C ALA A 941 9.13 14.83 2.10
N ASP A 942 8.66 15.87 2.81
CA ASP A 942 9.01 17.27 2.53
C ASP A 942 10.53 17.53 2.57
N ILE A 943 11.22 17.00 3.59
CA ILE A 943 12.67 17.20 3.78
C ILE A 943 13.48 16.65 2.59
N PRO A 944 13.34 15.37 2.18
CA PRO A 944 14.08 14.86 1.03
C PRO A 944 13.64 15.48 -0.30
N LEU A 945 12.37 15.89 -0.46
CA LEU A 945 11.90 16.60 -1.66
C LEU A 945 12.64 17.94 -1.85
N ARG A 946 12.69 18.76 -0.79
CA ARG A 946 13.41 20.05 -0.80
C ARG A 946 14.91 19.83 -0.99
N GLY A 947 15.48 18.83 -0.31
CA GLY A 947 16.89 18.46 -0.47
C GLY A 947 17.27 18.12 -1.92
N ILE A 948 16.45 17.35 -2.64
CA ILE A 948 16.70 17.03 -4.06
C ILE A 948 16.65 18.29 -4.93
N LEU A 949 15.66 19.15 -4.72
CA LEU A 949 15.49 20.39 -5.50
C LEU A 949 16.67 21.34 -5.28
N LYS A 950 17.15 21.46 -4.04
CA LYS A 950 18.35 22.23 -3.68
C LYS A 950 19.60 21.71 -4.41
N ILE A 951 19.83 20.39 -4.42
CA ILE A 951 20.98 19.80 -5.13
C ILE A 951 20.92 20.09 -6.65
N LEU A 952 19.74 20.31 -7.24
CA LEU A 952 19.60 20.67 -8.66
C LEU A 952 19.92 22.15 -8.95
N GLU A 953 19.86 23.02 -7.94
CA GLU A 953 20.07 24.46 -8.08
C GLU A 953 21.52 24.85 -7.78
N CYS A 954 22.22 24.07 -6.95
CA CYS A 954 23.66 24.12 -6.73
C CYS A 954 24.44 23.54 -7.93
#